data_AF-A0AAW9J1S3-F1
#
_entry.id   AF-A0AAW9J1S3-F1
#
_cell.length_a   1.000
_cell.length_b   1.000
_cell.length_c   1.000
_cell.angle_alpha   90.00
_cell.angle_beta   90.00
_cell.angle_gamma   90.00
#
_symmetry.space_group_name_H-M   'P 1'
#
loop_
_entity.id
_entity.type
_entity.pdbx_description
1 polymer ?
#
loop_
_entity_poly.entity_id
_entity_poly.type
_entity_poly.pdbx_seq_one_letter_code
_entity_poly.pdbx_strand_id
1 'polypeptide(L)'
;MKGMKKEVKHFLEIKGEEGVDIDAFLKIEGFLNFCYKNDYKNDVKNIWNLPLNLHKIGKNNLSKVHYELDIVRTLYYEISSRSYYEKLLDIYESINLECRLYYIKDNRILENEKSIFKREERKKYYEELFNEKKKRVNNIKYDNELIEYTFKLDGADINVDFRNLDLEPIIFEKERDKKGGAFECSLEELFSAAREIDKIIEEKIKSGETSIRIENFEYRMKKSTIMAFKDKKVSKTKKIKISEVCNILGMVGAGKSTMMVVVSYLAAKRGYRICIVLESTKEVFDLNNLLNILEIKSTAIKGKSTILDQIDKVTEENYMYMDNKYAKELTGTCILDGVINRLDNIKTIPYGKEPCFSLKYGENTCSYLCPAYGICPRKESERKIATADVVVSNIYSMVYGKTHYSNKFGRISFVEYIIDNFDIVIFDEADKVQVALDKIFCEKTSIKEVLSNNKRPIEVIIGNSINGNINSNHMDIIGEYYKILAYLCSIRDFINTKNIVSNIKRIRGKRWFSALILLKESKDIDYIISNEIEKYISMDYESQIINSYILNKDKFRINLNKKYFIDKNQVTKVEFIINLVLFEKSIIKFGSMIQEQVSRENIDFDIPNIFRAPFKNIRKLIPTSPVGNRFGYIYDDEEKDIVIFRQYGVGRSLMIDLPNMKLNKDGKGLGPNVVLFSGSSWAEGSFRYHISQPVSYVLKSDDKIIEFIEKTNCIKINSRTKVSGGKNKEKLIEKLIEESKQYIENEINNNGTLLMIVNSYSQCLVAQNKLSNLFPNEKILRLISDKNRDGEGTVKKGELRSLYKENIRILIAPAMAIERGHNIVDEKGHSIFDSIFFLVRPMDAPRDIENIISIINGAIVEKSIKEQRKKIYNSNKDIINMAYGLWERMFRSYYSVANVDELVKKEIVVSRLVLIIQIFGRLLRIVDYNKPIPKIYFADGAFGGEELDGFNLLNEICIYLEENINRSDVGELVKLLYGPFYNALKGGFLSV
;
A
#
# COMPACT_ATOMS: atom_id res chain seq x y z
N MET A 1 27.90 25.11 3.61
CA MET A 1 26.68 25.43 2.82
C MET A 1 26.31 26.93 2.75
N LYS A 2 26.17 27.69 3.86
CA LYS A 2 25.67 29.10 3.80
C LYS A 2 26.59 30.11 3.07
N GLY A 3 27.89 29.82 2.92
CA GLY A 3 28.85 30.68 2.19
C GLY A 3 28.64 30.65 0.67
N MET A 4 28.77 29.48 0.04
CA MET A 4 28.70 29.33 -1.43
C MET A 4 27.39 29.88 -2.04
N LYS A 5 26.23 29.65 -1.40
CA LYS A 5 24.94 30.16 -1.89
C LYS A 5 24.91 31.69 -1.96
N LYS A 6 25.48 32.36 -0.95
CA LYS A 6 25.55 33.84 -0.92
C LYS A 6 26.52 34.37 -1.98
N GLU A 7 27.67 33.72 -2.13
CA GLU A 7 28.68 34.14 -3.09
C GLU A 7 28.21 33.97 -4.54
N VAL A 8 27.57 32.85 -4.87
CA VAL A 8 26.99 32.61 -6.22
C VAL A 8 25.87 33.62 -6.50
N LYS A 9 25.02 33.92 -5.52
CA LYS A 9 23.99 34.95 -5.65
C LYS A 9 24.59 36.31 -6.01
N HIS A 10 25.58 36.74 -5.23
CA HIS A 10 26.25 38.02 -5.45
C HIS A 10 26.94 38.09 -6.82
N PHE A 11 27.56 36.99 -7.26
CA PHE A 11 28.20 36.92 -8.57
C PHE A 11 27.19 37.02 -9.73
N LEU A 12 26.04 36.34 -9.63
CA LEU A 12 24.98 36.43 -10.63
C LEU A 12 24.41 37.85 -10.74
N GLU A 13 24.19 38.51 -9.60
CA GLU A 13 23.76 39.92 -9.55
C GLU A 13 24.77 40.85 -10.24
N ILE A 14 26.09 40.69 -9.99
CA ILE A 14 27.14 41.46 -10.69
C ILE A 14 27.10 41.28 -12.20
N LYS A 15 26.71 40.10 -12.68
CA LYS A 15 26.65 39.76 -14.10
C LYS A 15 25.32 40.13 -14.78
N GLY A 16 24.45 40.86 -14.07
CA GLY A 16 23.16 41.32 -14.59
C GLY A 16 22.05 40.27 -14.57
N GLU A 17 22.24 39.16 -13.85
CA GLU A 17 21.28 38.06 -13.71
C GLU A 17 20.46 38.23 -12.42
N GLU A 18 19.81 39.38 -12.28
CA GLU A 18 18.96 39.68 -11.12
C GLU A 18 17.69 38.82 -11.11
N GLY A 19 17.26 38.37 -9.94
CA GLY A 19 16.01 37.59 -9.77
C GLY A 19 16.11 36.08 -10.07
N VAL A 20 17.30 35.57 -10.42
CA VAL A 20 17.54 34.12 -10.57
C VAL A 20 17.27 33.38 -9.26
N ASP A 21 16.51 32.29 -9.33
CA ASP A 21 16.38 31.34 -8.22
C ASP A 21 17.71 30.59 -8.01
N ILE A 22 18.47 31.03 -7.01
CA ILE A 22 19.78 30.47 -6.67
C ILE A 22 19.71 29.01 -6.25
N ASP A 23 18.62 28.58 -5.59
CA ASP A 23 18.48 27.17 -5.23
C ASP A 23 18.24 26.33 -6.49
N ALA A 24 17.40 26.80 -7.42
CA ALA A 24 17.19 26.16 -8.71
C ALA A 24 18.51 26.03 -9.49
N PHE A 25 19.28 27.13 -9.60
CA PHE A 25 20.58 27.17 -10.28
C PHE A 25 21.58 26.16 -9.69
N LEU A 26 21.77 26.19 -8.36
CA LEU A 26 22.73 25.30 -7.71
C LEU A 26 22.31 23.82 -7.79
N LYS A 27 21.00 23.52 -7.77
CA LYS A 27 20.49 22.16 -7.89
C LYS A 27 20.78 21.57 -9.27
N ILE A 28 20.46 22.29 -10.34
CA ILE A 28 20.67 21.79 -11.71
C ILE A 28 22.16 21.70 -12.04
N GLU A 29 22.96 22.69 -11.67
CA GLU A 29 24.42 22.66 -11.88
C GLU A 29 25.09 21.50 -11.12
N GLY A 30 24.66 21.25 -9.86
CA GLY A 30 25.15 20.11 -9.08
C GLY A 30 24.77 18.75 -9.68
N PHE A 31 23.58 18.63 -10.27
CA PHE A 31 23.17 17.43 -10.99
C PHE A 31 23.94 17.24 -12.30
N LEU A 32 24.17 18.31 -13.07
CA LEU A 32 25.00 18.26 -14.28
C LEU A 32 26.45 17.87 -13.95
N ASN A 33 27.00 18.36 -12.83
CA ASN A 33 28.32 17.96 -12.32
C ASN A 33 28.38 16.45 -12.03
N PHE A 34 27.38 15.91 -11.34
CA PHE A 34 27.26 14.47 -11.10
C PHE A 34 27.24 13.67 -12.42
N CYS A 35 26.41 14.10 -13.37
CA CYS A 35 26.27 13.45 -14.67
C CYS A 35 27.57 13.50 -15.48
N TYR A 36 28.25 14.65 -15.51
CA TYR A 36 29.50 14.80 -16.23
C TYR A 36 30.61 13.90 -15.66
N LYS A 37 30.74 13.85 -14.33
CA LYS A 37 31.74 13.03 -13.63
C LYS A 37 31.54 11.53 -13.82
N ASN A 38 30.28 11.09 -13.82
CA ASN A 38 29.91 9.67 -13.95
C ASN A 38 29.65 9.25 -15.41
N ASP A 39 30.12 10.02 -16.39
CA ASP A 39 30.01 9.73 -17.84
C ASP A 39 28.56 9.63 -18.38
N TYR A 40 27.61 10.29 -17.72
CA TYR A 40 26.25 10.50 -18.21
C TYR A 40 26.14 11.82 -19.00
N LYS A 41 27.01 11.98 -20.00
CA LYS A 41 27.17 13.24 -20.77
C LYS A 41 26.23 13.37 -21.97
N ASN A 42 25.59 12.29 -22.39
CA ASN A 42 24.73 12.24 -23.57
C ASN A 42 23.24 12.19 -23.18
N ASP A 43 22.38 12.61 -24.10
CA ASP A 43 20.92 12.56 -23.95
C ASP A 43 20.38 13.40 -22.77
N VAL A 44 20.92 14.61 -22.62
CA VAL A 44 20.66 15.53 -21.51
C VAL A 44 19.17 15.81 -21.28
N LYS A 45 18.35 15.82 -22.32
CA LYS A 45 16.89 15.97 -22.19
C LYS A 45 16.22 14.82 -21.42
N ASN A 46 16.86 13.66 -21.29
CA ASN A 46 16.29 12.45 -20.69
C ASN A 46 17.06 11.92 -19.46
N ILE A 47 18.21 12.50 -19.08
CA ILE A 47 18.99 12.04 -17.91
C ILE A 47 18.28 12.24 -16.56
N TRP A 48 17.16 12.98 -16.51
CA TRP A 48 16.29 13.06 -15.33
C TRP A 48 15.79 11.70 -14.84
N ASN A 49 15.89 10.65 -15.67
CA ASN A 49 15.53 9.29 -15.29
C ASN A 49 16.52 8.62 -14.31
N LEU A 50 17.74 9.16 -14.12
CA LEU A 50 18.76 8.61 -13.23
C LEU A 50 18.30 8.57 -11.76
N PRO A 51 17.82 9.67 -11.15
CA PRO A 51 17.36 9.70 -9.76
C PRO A 51 16.00 9.04 -9.53
N LEU A 52 15.53 8.11 -10.38
CA LEU A 52 14.24 7.44 -10.16
C LEU A 52 14.31 6.23 -9.23
N ASN A 53 15.53 5.77 -8.86
CA ASN A 53 15.79 4.54 -8.11
C ASN A 53 15.30 3.23 -8.77
N LEU A 54 14.81 3.28 -10.02
CA LEU A 54 14.35 2.09 -10.77
C LEU A 54 15.46 1.04 -10.94
N HIS A 55 16.68 1.50 -11.20
CA HIS A 55 17.87 0.67 -11.34
C HIS A 55 18.27 -0.15 -10.10
N LYS A 56 17.70 0.12 -8.92
CA LYS A 56 17.95 -0.65 -7.68
C LYS A 56 16.98 -1.81 -7.47
N ILE A 57 15.86 -1.83 -8.20
CA ILE A 57 14.76 -2.78 -7.96
C ILE A 57 15.23 -4.22 -8.12
N GLY A 58 15.08 -5.02 -7.07
CA GLY A 58 15.41 -6.45 -7.01
C GLY A 58 16.89 -6.76 -7.18
N LYS A 59 17.80 -5.81 -6.90
CA LYS A 59 19.25 -6.00 -7.04
C LYS A 59 19.94 -6.12 -5.69
N ASN A 60 20.90 -7.06 -5.62
CA ASN A 60 21.75 -7.25 -4.44
C ASN A 60 23.20 -6.77 -4.67
N ASN A 61 23.65 -6.74 -5.93
CA ASN A 61 24.97 -6.26 -6.30
C ASN A 61 24.92 -4.79 -6.69
N LEU A 62 25.15 -3.92 -5.71
CA LEU A 62 25.16 -2.48 -5.86
C LEU A 62 26.58 -1.94 -5.62
N SER A 63 26.86 -0.75 -6.14
CA SER A 63 28.21 -0.16 -6.17
C SER A 63 28.20 1.30 -5.73
N LYS A 64 29.38 1.92 -5.64
CA LYS A 64 29.55 3.34 -5.27
C LYS A 64 28.64 4.30 -6.03
N VAL A 65 28.45 4.13 -7.34
CA VAL A 65 27.57 5.03 -8.13
C VAL A 65 26.11 4.97 -7.67
N HIS A 66 25.66 3.82 -7.16
CA HIS A 66 24.30 3.67 -6.61
C HIS A 66 24.16 4.42 -5.28
N TYR A 67 25.20 4.40 -4.44
CA TYR A 67 25.26 5.22 -3.23
C TYR A 67 25.23 6.71 -3.55
N GLU A 68 26.00 7.16 -4.54
CA GLU A 68 25.98 8.56 -4.99
C GLU A 68 24.57 8.95 -5.52
N LEU A 69 23.90 8.06 -6.26
CA LEU A 69 22.53 8.27 -6.74
C LEU A 69 21.50 8.35 -5.59
N ASP A 70 21.65 7.59 -4.50
CA ASP A 70 20.80 7.73 -3.31
C ASP A 70 20.92 9.14 -2.69
N ILE A 71 22.12 9.73 -2.75
CA ILE A 71 22.36 11.10 -2.27
C ILE A 71 21.79 12.13 -3.25
N VAL A 72 22.01 11.96 -4.55
CA VAL A 72 21.38 12.78 -5.61
C VAL A 72 19.87 12.77 -5.43
N ARG A 73 19.25 11.60 -5.23
CA ARG A 73 17.83 11.44 -4.93
C ARG A 73 17.40 12.21 -3.68
N THR A 74 18.22 12.18 -2.64
CA THR A 74 17.91 12.84 -1.36
C THR A 74 17.99 14.36 -1.44
N LEU A 75 19.00 14.87 -2.14
CA LEU A 75 19.31 16.31 -2.30
C LEU A 75 18.47 16.97 -3.40
N TYR A 76 18.25 16.27 -4.51
CA TYR A 76 17.66 16.78 -5.74
C TYR A 76 16.39 16.00 -6.13
N TYR A 77 15.62 15.56 -5.14
CA TYR A 77 14.41 14.77 -5.35
C TYR A 77 13.48 15.34 -6.44
N GLU A 78 13.31 16.66 -6.50
CA GLU A 78 12.40 17.30 -7.45
C GLU A 78 12.83 17.12 -8.92
N ILE A 79 14.14 16.93 -9.20
CA ILE A 79 14.68 16.67 -10.55
C ILE A 79 14.14 15.36 -11.15
N SER A 80 13.63 14.47 -10.31
CA SER A 80 12.97 13.24 -10.76
C SER A 80 11.64 13.48 -11.50
N SER A 81 11.12 14.70 -11.48
CA SER A 81 10.00 15.12 -12.33
C SER A 81 10.53 15.68 -13.64
N ARG A 82 10.12 15.08 -14.77
CA ARG A 82 10.50 15.54 -16.11
C ARG A 82 10.21 17.02 -16.35
N SER A 83 8.99 17.48 -16.02
CA SER A 83 8.59 18.87 -16.25
C SER A 83 9.39 19.85 -15.39
N TYR A 84 9.70 19.48 -14.15
CA TYR A 84 10.51 20.32 -13.26
C TYR A 84 11.96 20.36 -13.74
N TYR A 85 12.51 19.22 -14.19
CA TYR A 85 13.85 19.17 -14.77
C TYR A 85 13.96 20.01 -16.04
N GLU A 86 13.00 19.91 -16.97
CA GLU A 86 12.95 20.74 -18.18
C GLU A 86 12.90 22.23 -17.82
N LYS A 87 12.06 22.63 -16.85
CA LYS A 87 12.03 24.01 -16.32
C LYS A 87 13.38 24.47 -15.76
N LEU A 88 14.06 23.61 -14.99
CA LEU A 88 15.37 23.94 -14.42
C LEU A 88 16.45 24.07 -15.50
N LEU A 89 16.40 23.24 -16.53
CA LEU A 89 17.28 23.34 -17.69
C LEU A 89 17.04 24.64 -18.44
N ASP A 90 15.79 25.02 -18.72
CA ASP A 90 15.46 26.26 -19.42
C ASP A 90 15.99 27.49 -18.65
N ILE A 91 15.79 27.53 -17.33
CA ILE A 91 16.35 28.58 -16.45
C ILE A 91 17.88 28.59 -16.49
N TYR A 92 18.52 27.42 -16.49
CA TYR A 92 19.97 27.32 -16.58
C TYR A 92 20.49 27.72 -17.97
N GLU A 93 19.73 27.47 -19.04
CA GLU A 93 20.11 27.81 -20.40
C GLU A 93 19.97 29.31 -20.69
N SER A 94 19.03 29.99 -20.03
CA SER A 94 18.82 31.44 -20.17
C SER A 94 19.90 32.31 -19.50
N ILE A 95 20.62 31.76 -18.52
CA ILE A 95 21.67 32.48 -17.79
C ILE A 95 22.93 32.61 -18.66
N ASN A 96 23.65 33.73 -18.53
CA ASN A 96 24.90 33.99 -19.23
C ASN A 96 25.91 32.81 -19.10
N LEU A 97 26.56 32.47 -20.21
CA LEU A 97 27.53 31.39 -20.28
C LEU A 97 28.67 31.56 -19.25
N GLU A 98 29.15 32.77 -19.00
CA GLU A 98 30.25 33.04 -18.04
C GLU A 98 29.95 32.60 -16.60
N CYS A 99 28.68 32.49 -16.24
CA CYS A 99 28.23 32.14 -14.90
C CYS A 99 28.13 30.62 -14.66
N ARG A 100 28.09 29.83 -15.74
CA ARG A 100 27.73 28.41 -15.71
C ARG A 100 28.97 27.52 -15.77
N LEU A 101 29.01 26.44 -14.99
CA LEU A 101 30.06 25.42 -15.09
C LEU A 101 29.94 24.55 -16.34
N TYR A 102 28.71 24.36 -16.82
CA TYR A 102 28.40 23.51 -17.95
C TYR A 102 27.53 24.26 -18.97
N TYR A 103 27.57 23.83 -20.21
CA TYR A 103 26.62 24.25 -21.23
C TYR A 103 26.15 23.04 -22.04
N ILE A 104 24.98 23.17 -22.65
CA ILE A 104 24.34 22.09 -23.40
C ILE A 104 24.46 22.40 -24.88
N LYS A 105 24.99 21.44 -25.64
CA LYS A 105 25.07 21.51 -27.10
C LYS A 105 24.79 20.14 -27.69
N ASP A 106 23.97 20.06 -28.73
CA ASP A 106 23.61 18.81 -29.40
C ASP A 106 23.11 17.71 -28.43
N ASN A 107 22.33 18.11 -27.41
CA ASN A 107 21.82 17.23 -26.35
C ASN A 107 22.94 16.54 -25.54
N ARG A 108 24.09 17.22 -25.38
CA ARG A 108 25.25 16.78 -24.60
C ARG A 108 25.71 17.82 -23.58
N ILE A 109 26.22 17.34 -22.45
CA ILE A 109 26.85 18.18 -21.42
C ILE A 109 28.30 18.45 -21.84
N LEU A 110 28.63 19.72 -22.00
CA LEU A 110 30.00 20.19 -22.22
C LEU A 110 30.45 21.03 -21.04
N GLU A 111 31.70 20.88 -20.65
CA GLU A 111 32.28 21.68 -19.59
C GLU A 111 32.63 23.06 -20.13
N ASN A 112 32.32 24.11 -19.37
CA ASN A 112 32.53 25.48 -19.79
C ASN A 112 33.88 26.03 -19.29
N GLU A 113 34.86 26.12 -20.17
CA GLU A 113 36.16 26.72 -19.87
C GLU A 113 36.09 28.23 -19.66
N LYS A 114 35.03 28.89 -20.15
CA LYS A 114 34.80 30.34 -19.97
C LYS A 114 34.10 30.68 -18.66
N SER A 115 33.89 29.71 -17.76
CA SER A 115 33.27 29.96 -16.47
C SER A 115 34.22 30.76 -15.57
N ILE A 116 33.82 31.97 -15.17
CA ILE A 116 34.74 32.93 -14.53
C ILE A 116 34.73 32.80 -13.00
N PHE A 117 33.65 32.30 -12.42
CA PHE A 117 33.48 32.25 -10.97
C PHE A 117 33.86 30.90 -10.34
N LYS A 118 34.92 30.89 -9.53
CA LYS A 118 35.26 29.83 -8.55
C LYS A 118 35.00 28.39 -9.04
N ARG A 119 35.48 28.05 -10.24
CA ARG A 119 35.14 26.79 -10.93
C ARG A 119 35.49 25.55 -10.10
N GLU A 120 36.73 25.48 -9.62
CA GLU A 120 37.22 24.34 -8.86
C GLU A 120 36.61 24.28 -7.45
N GLU A 121 36.39 25.42 -6.78
CA GLU A 121 35.72 25.41 -5.48
C GLU A 121 34.24 25.01 -5.59
N ARG A 122 33.55 25.39 -6.66
CA ARG A 122 32.16 24.95 -6.91
C ARG A 122 32.08 23.45 -7.19
N LYS A 123 32.97 22.90 -8.01
CA LYS A 123 33.05 21.44 -8.22
C LYS A 123 33.29 20.70 -6.91
N LYS A 124 34.29 21.14 -6.14
CA LYS A 124 34.60 20.56 -4.82
C LYS A 124 33.42 20.67 -3.87
N TYR A 125 32.70 21.79 -3.87
CA TYR A 125 31.47 21.96 -3.09
C TYR A 125 30.41 20.92 -3.45
N TYR A 126 30.17 20.66 -4.74
CA TYR A 126 29.23 19.61 -5.15
C TYR A 126 29.70 18.20 -4.75
N GLU A 127 31.01 17.93 -4.81
CA GLU A 127 31.57 16.65 -4.36
C GLU A 127 31.47 16.43 -2.85
N GLU A 128 31.70 17.48 -2.05
CA GLU A 128 31.56 17.44 -0.60
C GLU A 128 30.09 17.21 -0.18
N LEU A 129 29.14 17.82 -0.91
CA LEU A 129 27.71 17.56 -0.70
C LEU A 129 27.33 16.09 -0.86
N PHE A 130 28.04 15.34 -1.72
CA PHE A 130 27.85 13.91 -1.89
C PHE A 130 28.57 13.05 -0.83
N ASN A 131 29.34 13.65 0.06
CA ASN A 131 30.08 12.94 1.11
C ASN A 131 29.62 13.27 2.54
N GLU A 132 28.86 14.35 2.73
CA GLU A 132 28.34 14.76 4.05
C GLU A 132 27.14 13.94 4.52
N LYS A 133 27.25 13.35 5.73
CA LYS A 133 26.07 12.88 6.48
C LYS A 133 25.33 14.08 7.05
N LYS A 134 24.21 14.48 6.45
CA LYS A 134 23.37 15.55 7.00
C LYS A 134 22.79 15.14 8.36
N LYS A 135 23.04 15.97 9.39
CA LYS A 135 22.33 15.87 10.67
C LYS A 135 20.85 16.23 10.45
N ARG A 136 19.94 15.43 10.99
CA ARG A 136 18.50 15.76 10.99
C ARG A 136 18.26 16.89 11.98
N VAL A 137 17.39 17.83 11.58
CA VAL A 137 16.91 18.89 12.48
C VAL A 137 15.73 18.33 13.26
N ASN A 138 15.80 18.34 14.59
CA ASN A 138 14.69 17.96 15.45
C ASN A 138 13.88 19.22 15.80
N ASN A 139 12.61 19.22 15.45
CA ASN A 139 11.71 20.37 15.67
C ASN A 139 10.89 20.24 16.96
N ILE A 140 11.05 19.14 17.71
CA ILE A 140 10.38 18.90 18.98
C ILE A 140 11.40 19.00 20.10
N LYS A 141 11.19 19.95 21.00
CA LYS A 141 12.02 20.18 22.19
C LYS A 141 11.48 19.39 23.39
N TYR A 142 12.34 19.17 24.37
CA TYR A 142 11.97 18.66 25.68
C TYR A 142 12.73 19.50 26.71
N ASP A 143 12.04 19.91 27.75
CA ASP A 143 12.54 20.75 28.84
C ASP A 143 11.85 20.29 30.12
N ASN A 144 12.63 20.06 31.18
CA ASN A 144 12.15 19.46 32.43
C ASN A 144 11.76 20.53 33.45
N GLU A 145 12.16 21.79 33.22
CA GLU A 145 11.85 22.90 34.13
C GLU A 145 10.52 23.56 33.76
N LEU A 146 10.08 23.39 32.51
CA LEU A 146 8.80 23.89 32.03
C LEU A 146 7.64 23.03 32.56
N ILE A 147 6.69 23.69 33.22
CA ILE A 147 5.55 23.07 33.92
C ILE A 147 4.19 23.48 33.37
N GLU A 148 4.12 24.56 32.59
CA GLU A 148 2.90 25.05 31.96
C GLU A 148 3.03 24.96 30.45
N TYR A 149 1.99 24.45 29.79
CA TYR A 149 1.94 24.37 28.33
C TYR A 149 0.54 24.68 27.83
N THR A 150 0.46 24.98 26.54
CA THR A 150 -0.79 25.14 25.83
C THR A 150 -0.87 24.19 24.65
N PHE A 151 -2.09 23.75 24.32
CA PHE A 151 -2.38 23.06 23.07
C PHE A 151 -3.81 23.36 22.64
N LYS A 152 -4.08 23.31 21.34
CA LYS A 152 -5.45 23.48 20.84
C LYS A 152 -6.23 22.17 20.98
N LEU A 153 -7.54 22.19 21.24
CA LEU A 153 -8.43 21.03 21.12
C LEU A 153 -9.78 21.49 20.56
N ASP A 154 -10.13 20.98 19.38
CA ASP A 154 -11.35 21.38 18.64
C ASP A 154 -11.47 22.92 18.50
N GLY A 155 -10.34 23.58 18.25
CA GLY A 155 -10.26 25.04 18.06
C GLY A 155 -10.12 25.88 19.33
N ALA A 156 -10.27 25.31 20.53
CA ALA A 156 -10.06 26.02 21.80
C ALA A 156 -8.61 25.86 22.30
N ASP A 157 -8.01 26.91 22.86
CA ASP A 157 -6.72 26.81 23.55
C ASP A 157 -6.94 26.19 24.94
N ILE A 158 -6.25 25.08 25.19
CA ILE A 158 -6.31 24.34 26.45
C ILE A 158 -4.98 24.53 27.18
N ASN A 159 -5.07 25.02 28.41
CA ASN A 159 -3.94 25.16 29.31
C ASN A 159 -3.76 23.88 30.12
N VAL A 160 -2.53 23.35 30.14
CA VAL A 160 -2.14 22.22 31.00
C VAL A 160 -1.06 22.65 31.96
N ASP A 161 -1.24 22.25 33.22
CA ASP A 161 -0.39 22.66 34.33
C ASP A 161 0.07 21.44 35.14
N PHE A 162 1.36 21.16 35.06
CA PHE A 162 1.99 20.02 35.72
C PHE A 162 2.48 20.32 37.14
N ARG A 163 2.27 21.53 37.69
CA ARG A 163 2.75 21.91 39.04
C ARG A 163 2.38 20.94 40.15
N ASN A 164 1.22 20.30 40.04
CA ASN A 164 0.68 19.38 41.05
C ASN A 164 0.99 17.90 40.76
N LEU A 165 1.81 17.59 39.75
CA LEU A 165 2.30 16.25 39.47
C LEU A 165 3.80 16.18 39.66
N ASP A 166 4.22 15.26 40.52
CA ASP A 166 5.61 14.91 40.68
C ASP A 166 6.05 14.03 39.49
N LEU A 167 6.57 14.68 38.44
CA LEU A 167 7.08 14.01 37.24
C LEU A 167 8.61 13.99 37.28
N GLU A 168 9.17 12.79 37.37
CA GLU A 168 10.59 12.63 37.14
C GLU A 168 10.98 13.00 35.69
N PRO A 169 12.20 13.51 35.48
CA PRO A 169 12.81 13.64 34.16
C PRO A 169 12.61 12.40 33.29
N ILE A 170 12.19 12.61 32.03
CA ILE A 170 12.03 11.52 31.08
C ILE A 170 13.40 10.91 30.80
N ILE A 171 13.53 9.64 31.17
CA ILE A 171 14.67 8.82 30.79
C ILE A 171 14.39 8.26 29.39
N PHE A 172 15.13 8.75 28.39
CA PHE A 172 15.07 8.20 27.04
C PHE A 172 15.89 6.93 26.96
N GLU A 173 15.22 5.81 26.71
CA GLU A 173 15.85 4.52 26.52
C GLU A 173 16.92 4.56 25.44
N LYS A 174 18.05 3.90 25.70
CA LYS A 174 19.10 3.73 24.69
C LYS A 174 18.59 2.79 23.60
N GLU A 175 18.73 3.22 22.35
CA GLU A 175 18.40 2.38 21.20
C GLU A 175 19.17 1.08 21.26
N ARG A 176 18.46 -0.03 21.11
CA ARG A 176 19.09 -1.33 20.93
C ARG A 176 19.82 -1.37 19.59
N ASP A 177 21.11 -1.65 19.66
CA ASP A 177 21.95 -1.88 18.48
C ASP A 177 21.52 -3.18 17.78
N LYS A 178 21.53 -3.15 16.44
CA LYS A 178 21.29 -4.33 15.62
C LYS A 178 22.52 -5.24 15.64
N LYS A 179 22.32 -6.55 15.65
CA LYS A 179 23.40 -7.55 15.70
C LYS A 179 24.22 -7.58 14.40
N GLY A 180 23.57 -7.37 13.26
CA GLY A 180 24.14 -7.46 11.93
C GLY A 180 24.38 -8.90 11.43
N GLY A 181 24.67 -9.02 10.14
CA GLY A 181 24.99 -10.29 9.49
C GLY A 181 23.77 -11.15 9.15
N ALA A 182 24.04 -12.36 8.65
CA ALA A 182 23.00 -13.35 8.37
C ALA A 182 22.60 -14.09 9.66
N PHE A 183 21.36 -14.58 9.71
CA PHE A 183 20.92 -15.53 10.74
C PHE A 183 21.03 -16.95 10.19
N GLU A 184 21.64 -17.86 10.94
CA GLU A 184 21.77 -19.27 10.57
C GLU A 184 21.40 -20.16 11.78
N CYS A 185 20.69 -21.26 11.50
CA CYS A 185 20.33 -22.26 12.49
C CYS A 185 20.21 -23.67 11.88
N SER A 186 20.35 -24.70 12.69
CA SER A 186 20.03 -26.08 12.30
C SER A 186 18.53 -26.37 12.46
N LEU A 187 18.04 -27.41 11.78
CA LEU A 187 16.66 -27.86 11.98
C LEU A 187 16.44 -28.38 13.40
N GLU A 188 17.44 -29.01 14.01
CA GLU A 188 17.38 -29.47 15.40
C GLU A 188 17.20 -28.31 16.39
N GLU A 189 17.87 -27.18 16.15
CA GLU A 189 17.69 -25.96 16.95
C GLU A 189 16.26 -25.42 16.82
N LEU A 190 15.66 -25.48 15.62
CA LEU A 190 14.26 -25.08 15.42
C LEU A 190 13.28 -26.02 16.13
N PHE A 191 13.49 -27.34 16.06
CA PHE A 191 12.66 -28.31 16.79
C PHE A 191 12.80 -28.14 18.30
N SER A 192 14.02 -27.89 18.78
CA SER A 192 14.27 -27.60 20.20
C SER A 192 13.55 -26.32 20.64
N ALA A 193 13.62 -25.26 19.84
CA ALA A 193 12.91 -24.01 20.11
C ALA A 193 11.38 -24.23 20.11
N ALA A 194 10.84 -25.01 19.19
CA ALA A 194 9.41 -25.33 19.15
C ALA A 194 8.94 -26.10 20.40
N ARG A 195 9.74 -27.06 20.88
CA ARG A 195 9.48 -27.79 22.13
C ARG A 195 9.55 -26.87 23.35
N GLU A 196 10.52 -25.98 23.37
CA GLU A 196 10.66 -25.00 24.45
C GLU A 196 9.45 -24.06 24.51
N ILE A 197 8.98 -23.58 23.36
CA ILE A 197 7.76 -22.78 23.25
C ILE A 197 6.55 -23.53 23.85
N ASP A 198 6.32 -24.78 23.45
CA ASP A 198 5.21 -25.58 23.97
C ASP A 198 5.31 -25.75 25.50
N LYS A 199 6.51 -26.03 26.01
CA LYS A 199 6.76 -26.18 27.45
C LYS A 199 6.43 -24.90 28.23
N ILE A 200 6.89 -23.74 27.75
CA ILE A 200 6.61 -22.44 28.40
C ILE A 200 5.10 -22.17 28.43
N ILE A 201 4.40 -22.41 27.30
CA ILE A 201 2.95 -22.22 27.22
C ILE A 201 2.22 -23.12 28.22
N GLU A 202 2.58 -24.40 28.28
CA GLU A 202 1.99 -25.33 29.26
C GLU A 202 2.24 -24.92 30.71
N GLU A 203 3.45 -24.46 31.04
CA GLU A 203 3.81 -23.99 32.37
C GLU A 203 3.00 -22.75 32.77
N LYS A 204 2.87 -21.76 31.86
CA LYS A 204 2.09 -20.53 32.09
C LYS A 204 0.58 -20.79 32.19
N ILE A 205 0.07 -21.79 31.48
CA ILE A 205 -1.34 -22.23 31.62
C ILE A 205 -1.53 -22.90 32.98
N LYS A 206 -0.63 -23.81 33.38
CA LYS A 206 -0.69 -24.50 34.68
C LYS A 206 -0.58 -23.54 35.86
N SER A 207 0.20 -22.46 35.74
CA SER A 207 0.31 -21.42 36.77
C SER A 207 -0.88 -20.44 36.78
N GLY A 208 -1.78 -20.50 35.79
CA GLY A 208 -2.90 -19.57 35.64
C GLY A 208 -2.52 -18.18 35.13
N GLU A 209 -1.26 -17.98 34.70
CA GLU A 209 -0.78 -16.71 34.14
C GLU A 209 -1.38 -16.42 32.75
N THR A 210 -1.82 -17.45 32.03
CA THR A 210 -2.44 -17.31 30.71
C THR A 210 -3.51 -18.36 30.44
N SER A 211 -4.43 -18.06 29.53
CA SER A 211 -5.49 -18.94 29.05
C SER A 211 -5.43 -19.17 27.53
N ILE A 212 -4.26 -18.94 26.92
CA ILE A 212 -4.09 -19.18 25.47
C ILE A 212 -4.27 -20.65 25.12
N ARG A 213 -4.74 -20.91 23.91
CA ARG A 213 -4.89 -22.27 23.38
C ARG A 213 -3.53 -22.94 23.26
N ILE A 214 -3.45 -24.23 23.62
CA ILE A 214 -2.27 -25.06 23.34
C ILE A 214 -2.19 -25.30 21.83
N GLU A 215 -1.08 -24.85 21.24
CA GLU A 215 -0.88 -24.81 19.80
C GLU A 215 0.01 -25.96 19.28
N ASN A 216 0.73 -26.68 20.14
CA ASN A 216 1.61 -27.81 19.80
C ASN A 216 2.61 -27.50 18.66
N PHE A 217 3.44 -26.48 18.84
CA PHE A 217 4.45 -26.03 17.88
C PHE A 217 5.41 -27.15 17.45
N GLU A 218 5.89 -28.01 18.35
CA GLU A 218 6.77 -29.13 18.00
C GLU A 218 6.08 -30.10 17.03
N TYR A 219 4.84 -30.47 17.32
CA TYR A 219 4.05 -31.36 16.48
C TYR A 219 3.79 -30.75 15.09
N ARG A 220 3.39 -29.47 15.04
CA ARG A 220 3.14 -28.76 13.77
C ARG A 220 4.41 -28.60 12.94
N MET A 221 5.54 -28.33 13.58
CA MET A 221 6.84 -28.31 12.90
C MET A 221 7.21 -29.68 12.33
N LYS A 222 6.97 -30.77 13.06
CA LYS A 222 7.26 -32.15 12.59
C LYS A 222 6.38 -32.58 11.42
N LYS A 223 5.17 -32.02 11.27
CA LYS A 223 4.27 -32.24 10.13
C LYS A 223 4.73 -31.58 8.82
N SER A 224 5.79 -30.77 8.86
CA SER A 224 6.31 -30.07 7.68
C SER A 224 7.79 -30.36 7.49
N THR A 225 8.17 -30.73 6.26
CA THR A 225 9.58 -30.91 5.91
C THR A 225 10.11 -29.66 5.23
N ILE A 226 11.20 -29.12 5.77
CA ILE A 226 11.87 -27.95 5.18
C ILE A 226 12.87 -28.43 4.13
N MET A 227 12.66 -28.01 2.89
CA MET A 227 13.50 -28.32 1.74
C MET A 227 14.21 -27.07 1.26
N ALA A 228 15.48 -27.17 0.87
CA ALA A 228 16.20 -26.09 0.21
C ALA A 228 15.93 -26.12 -1.30
N PHE A 229 15.77 -24.93 -1.89
CA PHE A 229 15.73 -24.77 -3.35
C PHE A 229 17.02 -24.10 -3.81
N LYS A 230 17.88 -24.86 -4.48
CA LYS A 230 19.19 -24.38 -4.95
C LYS A 230 19.50 -25.00 -6.30
N ASP A 231 20.11 -24.23 -7.19
CA ASP A 231 20.52 -24.70 -8.52
C ASP A 231 19.36 -25.37 -9.27
N LYS A 232 18.15 -24.79 -9.13
CA LYS A 232 16.89 -25.24 -9.75
C LYS A 232 16.38 -26.61 -9.27
N LYS A 233 16.92 -27.14 -8.16
CA LYS A 233 16.51 -28.42 -7.58
C LYS A 233 16.05 -28.28 -6.13
N VAL A 234 15.13 -29.14 -5.73
CA VAL A 234 14.66 -29.27 -4.35
C VAL A 234 15.46 -30.37 -3.66
N SER A 235 16.06 -30.04 -2.51
CA SER A 235 16.86 -31.00 -1.75
C SER A 235 16.60 -30.88 -0.25
N LYS A 236 16.81 -31.98 0.49
CA LYS A 236 16.73 -31.95 1.95
C LYS A 236 17.84 -31.05 2.49
N THR A 237 17.51 -30.24 3.50
CA THR A 237 18.50 -29.42 4.21
C THR A 237 18.53 -29.78 5.69
N LYS A 238 19.68 -29.55 6.34
CA LYS A 238 19.83 -29.63 7.80
C LYS A 238 19.90 -28.27 8.47
N LYS A 239 19.99 -27.20 7.68
CA LYS A 239 20.19 -25.83 8.16
C LYS A 239 19.38 -24.83 7.34
N ILE A 240 19.11 -23.69 7.96
CA ILE A 240 18.47 -22.56 7.34
C ILE A 240 19.34 -21.34 7.56
N LYS A 241 19.51 -20.57 6.49
CA LYS A 241 20.21 -19.28 6.47
C LYS A 241 19.28 -18.21 5.94
N ILE A 242 19.08 -17.16 6.73
CA ILE A 242 18.38 -15.92 6.38
C ILE A 242 19.43 -14.85 6.09
N SER A 243 19.51 -14.43 4.83
CA SER A 243 20.45 -13.43 4.33
C SER A 243 19.79 -12.66 3.19
N GLU A 244 19.94 -11.34 3.17
CA GLU A 244 19.33 -10.45 2.17
C GLU A 244 17.82 -10.67 2.07
N VAL A 245 17.32 -11.38 1.05
CA VAL A 245 15.92 -11.78 0.93
C VAL A 245 15.82 -13.31 0.94
N CYS A 246 15.22 -13.86 1.98
CA CYS A 246 14.95 -15.29 2.15
C CYS A 246 13.47 -15.58 1.85
N ASN A 247 13.20 -16.12 0.67
CA ASN A 247 11.84 -16.44 0.23
C ASN A 247 11.49 -17.89 0.60
N ILE A 248 10.49 -18.07 1.48
CA ILE A 248 10.03 -19.36 1.99
C ILE A 248 8.62 -19.63 1.49
N LEU A 249 8.48 -20.65 0.66
CA LEU A 249 7.22 -21.06 0.07
C LEU A 249 6.63 -22.27 0.79
N GLY A 250 5.33 -22.48 0.64
CA GLY A 250 4.67 -23.72 1.04
C GLY A 250 3.17 -23.60 0.84
N MET A 251 2.47 -24.70 0.57
CA MET A 251 1.02 -24.66 0.32
C MET A 251 0.25 -24.08 1.51
N VAL A 252 -1.04 -23.76 1.31
CA VAL A 252 -1.93 -23.35 2.41
C VAL A 252 -1.98 -24.46 3.46
N GLY A 253 -1.67 -24.14 4.72
CA GLY A 253 -1.60 -25.13 5.80
C GLY A 253 -0.23 -25.79 6.03
N ALA A 254 0.80 -25.52 5.21
CA ALA A 254 2.14 -26.11 5.33
C ALA A 254 2.99 -25.63 6.53
N GLY A 255 2.40 -25.05 7.58
CA GLY A 255 3.14 -24.64 8.78
C GLY A 255 3.95 -23.33 8.68
N LYS A 256 3.68 -22.45 7.71
CA LYS A 256 4.39 -21.15 7.56
C LYS A 256 4.32 -20.28 8.81
N SER A 257 3.13 -20.09 9.39
CA SER A 257 2.95 -19.28 10.60
C SER A 257 3.65 -19.91 11.82
N THR A 258 3.69 -21.24 11.91
CA THR A 258 4.48 -21.96 12.92
C THR A 258 5.97 -21.65 12.75
N MET A 259 6.48 -21.76 11.52
CA MET A 259 7.87 -21.45 11.19
C MET A 259 8.24 -20.01 11.51
N MET A 260 7.37 -19.05 11.19
CA MET A 260 7.54 -17.63 11.54
C MET A 260 7.74 -17.43 13.04
N VAL A 261 6.89 -18.00 13.89
CA VAL A 261 6.96 -17.85 15.35
C VAL A 261 8.24 -18.48 15.90
N VAL A 262 8.56 -19.72 15.49
CA VAL A 262 9.73 -20.46 15.97
C VAL A 262 11.04 -19.78 15.58
N VAL A 263 11.15 -19.32 14.32
CA VAL A 263 12.33 -18.56 13.86
C VAL A 263 12.46 -17.24 14.63
N SER A 264 11.34 -16.52 14.83
CA SER A 264 11.36 -15.25 15.55
C SER A 264 11.82 -15.41 16.99
N TYR A 265 11.31 -16.43 17.68
CA TYR A 265 11.72 -16.76 19.04
C TYR A 265 13.22 -17.10 19.13
N LEU A 266 13.70 -18.00 18.27
CA LEU A 266 15.11 -18.42 18.27
C LEU A 266 16.05 -17.26 17.91
N ALA A 267 15.70 -16.44 16.92
CA ALA A 267 16.49 -15.28 16.52
C ALA A 267 16.52 -14.21 17.62
N ALA A 268 15.39 -13.93 18.27
CA ALA A 268 15.32 -13.01 19.41
C ALA A 268 16.21 -13.46 20.57
N LYS A 269 16.15 -14.74 20.96
CA LYS A 269 17.05 -15.32 21.98
C LYS A 269 18.54 -15.22 21.62
N ARG A 270 18.86 -15.21 20.33
CA ARG A 270 20.24 -15.01 19.83
C ARG A 270 20.62 -13.53 19.69
N GLY A 271 19.79 -12.62 20.19
CA GLY A 271 20.05 -11.18 20.22
C GLY A 271 19.69 -10.44 18.94
N TYR A 272 19.13 -11.10 17.92
CA TYR A 272 18.67 -10.41 16.70
C TYR A 272 17.41 -9.60 16.97
N ARG A 273 17.31 -8.43 16.33
CA ARG A 273 16.14 -7.56 16.43
C ARG A 273 15.22 -7.71 15.23
N ILE A 274 13.93 -7.95 15.49
CA ILE A 274 13.00 -8.47 14.47
C ILE A 274 11.77 -7.58 14.34
N CYS A 275 11.38 -7.25 13.11
CA CYS A 275 10.07 -6.65 12.82
C CYS A 275 9.20 -7.69 12.11
N ILE A 276 7.99 -7.94 12.61
CA ILE A 276 7.05 -8.85 11.97
C ILE A 276 5.87 -8.03 11.43
N VAL A 277 5.58 -8.19 10.14
CA VAL A 277 4.52 -7.48 9.43
C VAL A 277 3.41 -8.45 9.07
N LEU A 278 2.23 -8.21 9.65
CA LEU A 278 1.02 -9.02 9.49
C LEU A 278 -0.07 -8.23 8.74
N GLU A 279 -1.14 -8.93 8.33
CA GLU A 279 -2.24 -8.32 7.58
C GLU A 279 -3.16 -7.50 8.49
N SER A 280 -3.58 -8.08 9.62
CA SER A 280 -4.61 -7.50 10.48
C SER A 280 -4.11 -7.00 11.84
N THR A 281 -4.80 -6.01 12.41
CA THR A 281 -4.48 -5.51 13.76
C THR A 281 -4.70 -6.57 14.85
N LYS A 282 -5.70 -7.45 14.69
CA LYS A 282 -5.96 -8.52 15.66
C LYS A 282 -4.79 -9.51 15.73
N GLU A 283 -4.25 -9.92 14.59
CA GLU A 283 -3.06 -10.78 14.52
C GLU A 283 -1.82 -10.11 15.14
N VAL A 284 -1.67 -8.79 14.96
CA VAL A 284 -0.58 -8.01 15.58
C VAL A 284 -0.64 -8.14 17.11
N PHE A 285 -1.82 -7.94 17.71
CA PHE A 285 -1.98 -8.06 19.15
C PHE A 285 -1.89 -9.50 19.65
N ASP A 286 -2.48 -10.46 18.93
CA ASP A 286 -2.41 -11.89 19.27
C ASP A 286 -0.95 -12.37 19.29
N LEU A 287 -0.15 -12.02 18.28
CA LEU A 287 1.27 -12.40 18.22
C LEU A 287 2.12 -11.65 19.26
N ASN A 288 1.87 -10.36 19.47
CA ASN A 288 2.56 -9.60 20.51
C ASN A 288 2.30 -10.20 21.91
N ASN A 289 1.06 -10.62 22.19
CA ASN A 289 0.73 -11.28 23.45
C ASN A 289 1.45 -12.63 23.58
N LEU A 290 1.44 -13.45 22.52
CA LEU A 290 2.16 -14.72 22.50
C LEU A 290 3.65 -14.54 22.77
N LEU A 291 4.33 -13.60 22.10
CA LEU A 291 5.76 -13.36 22.29
C LEU A 291 6.09 -12.89 23.72
N ASN A 292 5.26 -12.05 24.32
CA ASN A 292 5.42 -11.65 25.72
C ASN A 292 5.23 -12.82 26.70
N ILE A 293 4.29 -13.74 26.43
CA ILE A 293 4.13 -15.00 27.21
C ILE A 293 5.40 -15.87 27.11
N LEU A 294 6.05 -15.86 25.94
CA LEU A 294 7.31 -16.55 25.69
C LEU A 294 8.54 -15.80 26.22
N GLU A 295 8.34 -14.78 27.06
CA GLU A 295 9.38 -13.97 27.70
C GLU A 295 10.30 -13.22 26.71
N ILE A 296 9.83 -13.02 25.48
CA ILE A 296 10.49 -12.16 24.49
C ILE A 296 9.97 -10.73 24.69
N LYS A 297 10.88 -9.74 24.76
CA LYS A 297 10.46 -8.33 24.89
C LYS A 297 9.84 -7.87 23.59
N SER A 298 8.51 -7.93 23.47
CA SER A 298 7.80 -7.52 22.27
C SER A 298 6.87 -6.34 22.47
N THR A 299 6.67 -5.57 21.40
CA THR A 299 5.70 -4.47 21.38
C THR A 299 4.94 -4.42 20.05
N ALA A 300 3.69 -3.97 20.10
CA ALA A 300 2.83 -3.78 18.94
C ALA A 300 2.77 -2.31 18.51
N ILE A 301 2.82 -2.05 17.20
CA ILE A 301 2.56 -0.71 16.65
C ILE A 301 1.11 -0.61 16.19
N LYS A 302 0.43 0.42 16.69
CA LYS A 302 -0.99 0.72 16.44
C LYS A 302 -1.17 2.08 15.75
N GLY A 303 -2.18 2.16 14.89
CA GLY A 303 -2.60 3.41 14.24
C GLY A 303 -3.36 4.31 15.22
N LYS A 304 -2.89 5.56 15.41
CA LYS A 304 -3.46 6.51 16.38
C LYS A 304 -4.88 6.98 16.03
N SER A 305 -5.13 7.27 14.76
CA SER A 305 -6.41 7.80 14.27
C SER A 305 -7.51 6.75 14.07
N THR A 306 -7.19 5.48 14.28
CA THR A 306 -8.11 4.35 14.03
C THR A 306 -8.33 3.52 15.30
N ILE A 307 -7.96 4.06 16.46
CA ILE A 307 -7.95 3.30 17.71
C ILE A 307 -9.36 2.91 18.14
N LEU A 308 -10.37 3.74 17.86
CA LEU A 308 -11.79 3.38 18.06
C LEU A 308 -12.19 2.20 17.16
N ASP A 309 -11.94 2.29 15.85
CA ASP A 309 -12.16 1.17 14.93
C ASP A 309 -11.42 -0.12 15.35
N GLN A 310 -10.25 0.01 15.99
CA GLN A 310 -9.49 -1.13 16.49
C GLN A 310 -10.15 -1.73 17.74
N ILE A 311 -10.65 -0.90 18.65
CA ILE A 311 -11.43 -1.34 19.82
C ILE A 311 -12.66 -2.10 19.36
N ASP A 312 -13.41 -1.56 18.41
CA ASP A 312 -14.62 -2.20 17.87
C ASP A 312 -14.29 -3.56 17.23
N LYS A 313 -13.14 -3.69 16.56
CA LYS A 313 -12.72 -4.94 15.91
C LYS A 313 -12.27 -6.05 16.86
N VAL A 314 -11.83 -5.71 18.07
CA VAL A 314 -11.34 -6.68 19.05
C VAL A 314 -12.34 -6.96 20.17
N THR A 315 -13.35 -6.11 20.31
CA THR A 315 -14.46 -6.32 21.25
C THR A 315 -15.45 -7.28 20.61
N GLU A 316 -15.72 -8.40 21.26
CA GLU A 316 -16.70 -9.38 20.77
C GLU A 316 -18.12 -8.89 21.14
N GLU A 317 -19.08 -8.95 20.19
CA GLU A 317 -20.39 -8.28 20.33
C GLU A 317 -21.21 -8.71 21.55
N ASN A 318 -21.01 -9.93 22.03
CA ASN A 318 -21.73 -10.48 23.19
C ASN A 318 -21.04 -10.20 24.54
N TYR A 319 -19.93 -9.48 24.54
CA TYR A 319 -19.16 -9.17 25.76
C TYR A 319 -19.21 -7.68 26.06
N MET A 320 -19.65 -7.33 27.28
CA MET A 320 -19.59 -5.94 27.78
C MET A 320 -18.15 -5.47 28.07
N TYR A 321 -17.15 -6.37 27.97
CA TYR A 321 -15.77 -6.11 28.32
C TYR A 321 -14.82 -6.66 27.26
N MET A 322 -13.72 -5.94 27.05
CA MET A 322 -12.64 -6.33 26.15
C MET A 322 -11.63 -7.21 26.89
N ASP A 323 -11.08 -8.21 26.19
CA ASP A 323 -9.99 -9.02 26.73
C ASP A 323 -8.81 -8.12 27.17
N ASN A 324 -8.29 -8.40 28.36
CA ASN A 324 -7.21 -7.64 28.98
C ASN A 324 -5.97 -7.51 28.08
N LYS A 325 -5.69 -8.51 27.23
CA LYS A 325 -4.56 -8.45 26.28
C LYS A 325 -4.69 -7.31 25.27
N TYR A 326 -5.92 -6.95 24.89
CA TYR A 326 -6.18 -5.83 24.00
C TYR A 326 -6.37 -4.52 24.77
N ALA A 327 -7.02 -4.58 25.95
CA ALA A 327 -7.29 -3.40 26.77
C ALA A 327 -5.98 -2.66 27.14
N LYS A 328 -4.95 -3.39 27.58
CA LYS A 328 -3.62 -2.81 27.86
C LYS A 328 -3.06 -2.00 26.69
N GLU A 329 -3.32 -2.43 25.47
CA GLU A 329 -2.86 -1.77 24.26
C GLU A 329 -3.80 -0.66 23.77
N LEU A 330 -5.11 -0.71 24.02
CA LEU A 330 -6.06 0.18 23.37
C LEU A 330 -6.72 1.22 24.28
N THR A 331 -6.82 0.97 25.59
CA THR A 331 -7.64 1.81 26.50
C THR A 331 -6.85 2.62 27.53
N GLY A 332 -5.55 2.84 27.29
CA GLY A 332 -4.74 3.67 28.18
C GLY A 332 -5.32 5.09 28.34
N THR A 333 -5.33 5.63 29.56
CA THR A 333 -5.85 6.98 29.84
C THR A 333 -4.80 8.07 29.52
N CYS A 334 -5.25 9.29 29.21
CA CYS A 334 -4.34 10.41 29.01
C CYS A 334 -4.09 11.10 30.35
N ILE A 335 -2.83 11.17 30.79
CA ILE A 335 -2.45 11.87 32.04
C ILE A 335 -2.82 13.36 31.97
N LEU A 336 -2.82 13.93 30.77
CA LEU A 336 -3.20 15.32 30.56
C LEU A 336 -4.63 15.64 31.02
N ASP A 337 -5.56 14.67 30.97
CA ASP A 337 -6.95 14.88 31.41
C ASP A 337 -7.03 15.31 32.89
N GLY A 338 -6.03 14.95 33.71
CA GLY A 338 -5.95 15.33 35.12
C GLY A 338 -5.31 16.69 35.40
N VAL A 339 -4.59 17.28 34.44
CA VAL A 339 -3.84 18.55 34.57
C VAL A 339 -4.37 19.70 33.74
N ILE A 340 -5.48 19.48 33.03
CA ILE A 340 -6.20 20.57 32.38
C ILE A 340 -6.79 21.47 33.48
N ASN A 341 -6.51 22.77 33.39
CA ASN A 341 -7.07 23.76 34.32
C ASN A 341 -8.62 23.77 34.20
N ARG A 342 -9.31 23.42 35.29
CA ARG A 342 -10.76 23.09 35.33
C ARG A 342 -11.74 24.26 35.08
N LEU A 343 -11.29 25.36 34.48
CA LEU A 343 -12.17 26.47 34.09
C LEU A 343 -12.77 26.30 32.69
N ASP A 344 -12.15 25.46 31.86
CA ASP A 344 -12.62 25.14 30.51
C ASP A 344 -13.49 23.87 30.54
N ASN A 345 -14.70 23.93 29.98
CA ASN A 345 -15.70 22.84 29.94
C ASN A 345 -15.10 21.43 29.82
N ILE A 346 -15.65 20.48 30.59
CA ILE A 346 -15.32 19.04 30.72
C ILE A 346 -15.10 18.34 29.36
N LYS A 347 -13.98 18.60 28.69
CA LYS A 347 -13.59 17.93 27.45
C LYS A 347 -12.43 17.00 27.75
N THR A 348 -12.74 15.71 27.87
CA THR A 348 -11.71 14.66 27.85
C THR A 348 -11.01 14.66 26.50
N ILE A 349 -9.70 14.41 26.49
CA ILE A 349 -8.92 14.35 25.25
C ILE A 349 -9.29 13.05 24.51
N PRO A 350 -9.94 13.12 23.33
CA PRO A 350 -10.31 11.94 22.58
C PRO A 350 -9.09 11.12 22.18
N TYR A 351 -9.27 9.81 22.05
CA TYR A 351 -8.18 8.95 21.61
C TYR A 351 -7.65 9.40 20.23
N GLY A 352 -6.33 9.45 20.11
CA GLY A 352 -5.64 9.88 18.89
C GLY A 352 -5.45 11.40 18.76
N LYS A 353 -6.15 12.22 19.56
CA LYS A 353 -5.98 13.68 19.61
C LYS A 353 -5.00 14.15 20.69
N GLU A 354 -4.22 13.24 21.30
CA GLU A 354 -3.31 13.62 22.38
C GLU A 354 -2.16 14.50 21.86
N PRO A 355 -1.88 15.65 22.48
CA PRO A 355 -0.87 16.61 22.02
C PRO A 355 0.56 16.19 22.43
N CYS A 356 0.87 14.89 22.48
CA CYS A 356 2.11 14.37 23.07
C CYS A 356 3.39 14.94 22.44
N PHE A 357 3.32 15.46 21.22
CA PHE A 357 4.46 15.98 20.45
C PHE A 357 4.19 17.38 19.87
N SER A 358 3.15 18.05 20.37
CA SER A 358 2.64 19.30 19.80
C SER A 358 2.28 20.34 20.86
N LEU A 359 2.68 20.14 22.12
CA LEU A 359 2.54 21.16 23.16
C LEU A 359 3.31 22.44 22.77
N LYS A 360 2.81 23.59 23.21
CA LYS A 360 3.41 24.92 23.02
C LYS A 360 3.72 25.56 24.37
N TYR A 361 4.69 26.47 24.37
CA TYR A 361 5.09 27.24 25.54
C TYR A 361 5.28 28.71 25.17
N GLY A 362 4.53 29.59 25.81
CA GLY A 362 4.47 31.02 25.47
C GLY A 362 4.07 31.26 24.01
N GLU A 363 4.62 32.32 23.40
CA GLU A 363 4.41 32.65 21.98
C GLU A 363 5.32 31.85 21.02
N ASN A 364 6.04 30.84 21.52
CA ASN A 364 6.98 30.09 20.69
C ASN A 364 6.28 29.23 19.63
N THR A 365 6.82 29.26 18.41
CA THR A 365 6.35 28.41 17.30
C THR A 365 6.84 26.95 17.40
N CYS A 366 7.85 26.67 18.24
CA CYS A 366 8.39 25.33 18.45
C CYS A 366 7.37 24.40 19.15
N SER A 367 7.45 23.10 18.89
CA SER A 367 6.64 22.10 19.61
C SER A 367 7.46 21.47 20.73
N TYR A 368 6.80 21.14 21.83
CA TYR A 368 7.38 20.47 22.99
C TYR A 368 6.80 19.06 23.15
N LEU A 369 7.65 18.15 23.62
CA LEU A 369 7.28 16.81 24.06
C LEU A 369 6.49 16.92 25.37
N CYS A 370 5.42 16.12 25.51
CA CYS A 370 4.67 16.06 26.75
C CYS A 370 5.55 15.60 27.93
N PRO A 371 5.58 16.33 29.06
CA PRO A 371 6.35 15.96 30.25
C PRO A 371 6.03 14.55 30.77
N ALA A 372 4.76 14.15 30.71
CA ALA A 372 4.33 12.82 31.14
C ALA A 372 4.64 11.70 30.12
N TYR A 373 5.33 11.98 29.00
CA TYR A 373 5.58 11.01 27.95
C TYR A 373 6.30 9.75 28.45
N GLY A 374 7.25 9.89 29.38
CA GLY A 374 8.02 8.78 29.95
C GLY A 374 7.17 7.72 30.66
N ILE A 375 6.07 8.12 31.27
CA ILE A 375 5.16 7.24 32.04
C ILE A 375 3.81 7.02 31.35
N CYS A 376 3.53 7.71 30.25
CA CYS A 376 2.22 7.70 29.60
C CYS A 376 1.80 6.28 29.13
N PRO A 377 0.68 5.71 29.60
CA PRO A 377 0.25 4.37 29.19
C PRO A 377 -0.13 4.33 27.69
N ARG A 378 -0.74 5.40 27.15
CA ARG A 378 -1.06 5.51 25.71
C ARG A 378 0.16 5.40 24.79
N LYS A 379 1.35 5.77 25.26
CA LYS A 379 2.60 5.75 24.47
C LYS A 379 3.55 4.63 24.88
N GLU A 380 3.14 3.74 25.79
CA GLU A 380 3.98 2.65 26.28
C GLU A 380 4.50 1.76 25.14
N SER A 381 3.60 1.26 24.27
CA SER A 381 4.00 0.41 23.14
C SER A 381 4.96 1.13 22.18
N GLU A 382 4.77 2.44 21.98
CA GLU A 382 5.67 3.28 21.16
C GLU A 382 7.04 3.41 21.84
N ARG A 383 7.11 3.71 23.15
CA ARG A 383 8.39 3.82 23.88
C ARG A 383 9.17 2.51 23.91
N LYS A 384 8.49 1.39 24.10
CA LYS A 384 9.10 0.04 24.11
C LYS A 384 9.76 -0.33 22.78
N ILE A 385 9.47 0.39 21.68
CA ILE A 385 10.16 0.18 20.40
C ILE A 385 11.68 0.24 20.60
N ALA A 386 12.20 1.19 21.37
CA ALA A 386 13.64 1.41 21.57
C ALA A 386 14.41 0.14 22.01
N THR A 387 13.81 -0.67 22.88
CA THR A 387 14.47 -1.79 23.58
C THR A 387 13.96 -3.17 23.18
N ALA A 388 12.81 -3.26 22.49
CA ALA A 388 12.19 -4.53 22.11
C ALA A 388 13.09 -5.44 21.26
N ASP A 389 13.03 -6.75 21.56
CA ASP A 389 13.55 -7.83 20.72
C ASP A 389 12.76 -7.92 19.42
N VAL A 390 11.42 -7.87 19.54
CA VAL A 390 10.49 -8.05 18.43
C VAL A 390 9.46 -6.92 18.40
N VAL A 391 9.28 -6.30 17.24
CA VAL A 391 8.20 -5.33 17.01
C VAL A 391 7.22 -5.91 16.01
N VAL A 392 5.95 -5.97 16.39
CA VAL A 392 4.87 -6.49 15.53
C VAL A 392 4.06 -5.32 14.99
N SER A 393 3.83 -5.30 13.69
CA SER A 393 3.11 -4.23 13.00
C SER A 393 2.21 -4.81 11.91
N ASN A 394 1.20 -4.07 11.49
CA ASN A 394 0.53 -4.31 10.21
C ASN A 394 1.13 -3.41 9.11
N ILE A 395 0.74 -3.65 7.85
CA ILE A 395 1.28 -2.93 6.68
C ILE A 395 1.05 -1.42 6.80
N TYR A 396 -0.17 -1.00 7.15
CA TYR A 396 -0.52 0.42 7.28
C TYR A 396 0.26 1.10 8.40
N SER A 397 0.38 0.46 9.57
CA SER A 397 1.17 0.99 10.70
C SER A 397 2.65 1.00 10.38
N MET A 398 3.13 0.09 9.53
CA MET A 398 4.50 0.10 9.07
C MET A 398 4.79 1.34 8.22
N VAL A 399 3.94 1.62 7.22
CA VAL A 399 4.14 2.72 6.26
C VAL A 399 3.79 4.09 6.85
N TYR A 400 2.65 4.18 7.55
CA TYR A 400 2.13 5.43 8.11
C TYR A 400 2.61 5.71 9.55
N GLY A 401 3.24 4.74 10.22
CA GLY A 401 3.69 4.88 11.61
C GLY A 401 4.92 5.77 11.79
N LYS A 402 5.02 6.34 12.99
CA LYS A 402 6.20 7.06 13.49
C LYS A 402 6.76 6.33 14.71
N THR A 403 8.05 6.49 14.94
CA THR A 403 8.74 5.92 16.11
C THR A 403 8.46 6.69 17.39
N HIS A 404 8.98 6.15 18.50
CA HIS A 404 9.22 6.91 19.71
C HIS A 404 10.11 8.13 19.45
N TYR A 405 10.06 9.06 20.40
CA TYR A 405 10.97 10.20 20.43
C TYR A 405 12.33 9.77 20.97
N SER A 406 13.39 10.22 20.29
CA SER A 406 14.78 10.04 20.72
C SER A 406 15.53 11.37 20.63
N ASN A 407 16.38 11.68 21.61
CA ASN A 407 17.23 12.87 21.56
C ASN A 407 18.18 12.89 20.34
N LYS A 408 18.52 11.72 19.80
CA LYS A 408 19.45 11.58 18.67
C LYS A 408 18.85 12.01 17.33
N PHE A 409 17.57 11.74 17.12
CA PHE A 409 16.93 11.91 15.80
C PHE A 409 15.49 12.44 15.84
N GLY A 410 14.98 12.81 17.01
CA GLY A 410 13.59 13.21 17.21
C GLY A 410 12.65 12.04 16.95
N ARG A 411 11.63 12.28 16.11
CA ARG A 411 10.70 11.24 15.64
C ARG A 411 10.82 11.05 14.14
N ILE A 412 10.95 9.80 13.72
CA ILE A 412 11.18 9.46 12.32
C ILE A 412 10.09 8.49 11.84
N SER A 413 10.01 8.25 10.54
CA SER A 413 9.12 7.20 10.02
C SER A 413 9.57 5.84 10.56
N PHE A 414 8.61 4.97 10.88
CA PHE A 414 8.94 3.63 11.33
C PHE A 414 9.69 2.82 10.27
N VAL A 415 9.41 3.00 8.97
CA VAL A 415 10.22 2.42 7.87
C VAL A 415 11.69 2.87 7.95
N GLU A 416 11.94 4.17 8.16
CA GLU A 416 13.31 4.68 8.27
C GLU A 416 14.04 4.05 9.46
N TYR A 417 13.31 3.84 10.56
CA TYR A 417 13.83 3.20 11.77
C TYR A 417 14.08 1.71 11.60
N ILE A 418 13.22 0.99 10.88
CA ILE A 418 13.41 -0.42 10.51
C ILE A 418 14.74 -0.58 9.78
N ILE A 419 14.97 0.23 8.73
CA ILE A 419 16.19 0.17 7.91
C ILE A 419 17.44 0.36 8.78
N ASP A 420 17.39 1.31 9.72
CA ASP A 420 18.56 1.68 10.51
C ASP A 420 18.84 0.70 11.67
N ASN A 421 17.81 0.11 12.28
CA ASN A 421 17.94 -0.53 13.60
C ASN A 421 17.49 -2.00 13.70
N PHE A 422 16.91 -2.60 12.66
CA PHE A 422 16.49 -4.01 12.70
C PHE A 422 17.44 -4.92 11.94
N ASP A 423 17.49 -6.19 12.34
CA ASP A 423 18.29 -7.23 11.69
C ASP A 423 17.47 -8.06 10.70
N ILE A 424 16.21 -8.34 11.04
CA ILE A 424 15.31 -9.19 10.27
C ILE A 424 13.93 -8.54 10.19
N VAL A 425 13.33 -8.53 9.01
CA VAL A 425 11.93 -8.17 8.79
C VAL A 425 11.21 -9.37 8.18
N ILE A 426 10.13 -9.81 8.82
CA ILE A 426 9.33 -10.94 8.35
C ILE A 426 8.00 -10.42 7.82
N PHE A 427 7.69 -10.77 6.58
CA PHE A 427 6.38 -10.53 5.98
C PHE A 427 5.64 -11.85 5.87
N ASP A 428 4.55 -12.00 6.62
CA ASP A 428 3.59 -13.09 6.39
C ASP A 428 2.69 -12.73 5.21
N GLU A 429 2.25 -13.75 4.48
CA GLU A 429 1.44 -13.59 3.26
C GLU A 429 2.03 -12.57 2.26
N ALA A 430 3.33 -12.67 1.99
CA ALA A 430 4.09 -11.72 1.19
C ALA A 430 3.49 -11.43 -0.20
N ASP A 431 2.78 -12.41 -0.79
CA ASP A 431 2.04 -12.26 -2.05
C ASP A 431 0.92 -11.20 -1.99
N LYS A 432 0.26 -11.05 -0.84
CA LYS A 432 -0.74 -10.01 -0.61
C LYS A 432 -0.13 -8.72 -0.13
N VAL A 433 0.89 -8.81 0.72
CA VAL A 433 1.62 -7.65 1.22
C VAL A 433 2.14 -6.80 0.05
N GLN A 434 2.69 -7.40 -1.00
CA GLN A 434 3.16 -6.61 -2.16
C GLN A 434 2.04 -5.87 -2.88
N VAL A 435 0.85 -6.47 -3.01
CA VAL A 435 -0.33 -5.82 -3.60
C VAL A 435 -0.79 -4.67 -2.71
N ALA A 436 -0.91 -4.90 -1.40
CA ALA A 436 -1.30 -3.87 -0.44
C ALA A 436 -0.30 -2.70 -0.40
N LEU A 437 1.00 -2.99 -0.45
CA LEU A 437 2.04 -1.98 -0.56
C LEU A 437 1.88 -1.17 -1.85
N ASP A 438 1.70 -1.79 -3.01
CA ASP A 438 1.47 -1.04 -4.26
C ASP A 438 0.25 -0.12 -4.17
N LYS A 439 -0.84 -0.58 -3.54
CA LYS A 439 -2.07 0.19 -3.33
C LYS A 439 -1.86 1.41 -2.43
N ILE A 440 -1.10 1.27 -1.34
CA ILE A 440 -0.74 2.38 -0.45
C ILE A 440 0.01 3.49 -1.21
N PHE A 441 0.73 3.14 -2.28
CA PHE A 441 1.40 4.11 -3.16
C PHE A 441 0.59 4.47 -4.42
N CYS A 442 -0.66 4.01 -4.51
CA CYS A 442 -1.65 4.28 -5.57
C CYS A 442 -3.03 4.61 -4.94
N GLU A 443 -3.08 5.59 -4.05
CA GLU A 443 -4.30 5.92 -3.31
C GLU A 443 -5.36 6.54 -4.23
N LYS A 444 -6.62 6.12 -4.07
CA LYS A 444 -7.80 6.69 -4.71
C LYS A 444 -8.85 7.07 -3.66
N THR A 445 -9.61 8.12 -3.92
CA THR A 445 -10.69 8.55 -3.00
C THR A 445 -11.81 9.27 -3.74
N SER A 446 -13.03 9.16 -3.22
CA SER A 446 -14.19 9.88 -3.74
C SER A 446 -14.16 11.34 -3.27
N ILE A 447 -14.34 12.29 -4.20
CA ILE A 447 -14.41 13.71 -3.86
C ILE A 447 -15.56 14.00 -2.89
N LYS A 448 -16.67 13.28 -3.02
CA LYS A 448 -17.83 13.41 -2.11
C LYS A 448 -17.42 13.10 -0.67
N GLU A 449 -16.63 12.07 -0.46
CA GLU A 449 -16.12 11.68 0.87
C GLU A 449 -15.18 12.75 1.42
N VAL A 450 -14.21 13.21 0.61
CA VAL A 450 -13.28 14.29 1.00
C VAL A 450 -14.03 15.53 1.49
N LEU A 451 -15.05 15.98 0.76
CA LEU A 451 -15.81 17.17 1.10
C LEU A 451 -16.73 16.93 2.31
N SER A 452 -17.42 15.79 2.34
CA SER A 452 -18.38 15.49 3.41
C SER A 452 -17.70 15.31 4.77
N ASN A 453 -16.57 14.60 4.81
CA ASN A 453 -15.81 14.39 6.05
C ASN A 453 -15.22 15.70 6.60
N ASN A 454 -14.93 16.68 5.73
CA ASN A 454 -14.36 17.96 6.12
C ASN A 454 -15.37 19.09 6.27
N LYS A 455 -16.68 18.83 6.09
CA LYS A 455 -17.73 19.83 6.25
C LYS A 455 -17.75 20.44 7.65
N ARG A 456 -17.76 19.59 8.69
CA ARG A 456 -17.84 20.05 10.10
C ARG A 456 -16.62 20.89 10.51
N PRO A 457 -15.36 20.49 10.20
CA PRO A 457 -14.18 21.35 10.39
C PRO A 457 -14.32 22.73 9.76
N ILE A 458 -14.85 22.82 8.54
CA ILE A 458 -15.07 24.09 7.85
C ILE A 458 -16.14 24.94 8.57
N GLU A 459 -17.24 24.33 9.02
CA GLU A 459 -18.27 25.02 9.81
C GLU A 459 -17.71 25.59 11.11
N VAL A 460 -16.82 24.86 11.78
CA VAL A 460 -16.12 25.35 12.98
C VAL A 460 -15.27 26.58 12.67
N ILE A 461 -14.51 26.56 11.57
CA ILE A 461 -13.72 27.72 11.15
C ILE A 461 -14.63 28.92 10.85
N ILE A 462 -15.74 28.72 10.15
CA ILE A 462 -16.70 29.79 9.86
C ILE A 462 -17.26 30.37 11.17
N GLY A 463 -17.64 29.52 12.13
CA GLY A 463 -18.10 29.96 13.45
C GLY A 463 -17.05 30.78 14.20
N ASN A 464 -15.78 30.35 14.18
CA ASN A 464 -14.68 31.09 14.78
C ASN A 464 -14.49 32.47 14.13
N SER A 465 -14.60 32.55 12.81
CA SER A 465 -14.53 33.82 12.08
C SER A 465 -15.67 34.77 12.43
N ILE A 466 -16.90 34.27 12.61
CA ILE A 466 -18.06 35.07 13.05
C ILE A 466 -17.82 35.65 14.45
N ASN A 467 -17.17 34.89 15.33
CA ASN A 467 -16.85 35.32 16.69
C ASN A 467 -15.60 36.24 16.78
N GLY A 468 -15.03 36.67 15.64
CA GLY A 468 -13.89 37.59 15.60
C GLY A 468 -12.51 36.93 15.72
N ASN A 469 -12.42 35.61 15.81
CA ASN A 469 -11.16 34.86 15.87
C ASN A 469 -10.61 34.57 14.45
N ILE A 470 -10.24 35.62 13.72
CA ILE A 470 -9.88 35.55 12.30
C ILE A 470 -8.38 35.24 12.12
N ASN A 471 -8.08 34.15 11.42
CA ASN A 471 -6.74 33.83 10.89
C ASN A 471 -6.77 33.92 9.36
N SER A 472 -5.78 34.57 8.72
CA SER A 472 -5.74 34.67 7.25
C SER A 472 -5.77 33.29 6.58
N ASN A 473 -5.12 32.30 7.20
CA ASN A 473 -5.11 30.92 6.72
C ASN A 473 -6.51 30.28 6.75
N HIS A 474 -7.36 30.64 7.72
CA HIS A 474 -8.73 30.13 7.81
C HIS A 474 -9.59 30.61 6.64
N MET A 475 -9.48 31.89 6.31
CA MET A 475 -10.19 32.47 5.16
C MET A 475 -9.71 31.85 3.84
N ASP A 476 -8.40 31.60 3.71
CA ASP A 476 -7.88 30.89 2.54
C ASP A 476 -8.46 29.48 2.43
N ILE A 477 -8.57 28.74 3.53
CA ILE A 477 -9.11 27.36 3.53
C ILE A 477 -10.58 27.37 3.14
N ILE A 478 -11.37 28.27 3.73
CA ILE A 478 -12.77 28.47 3.37
C ILE A 478 -12.88 28.81 1.88
N GLY A 479 -12.08 29.76 1.41
CA GLY A 479 -12.06 30.19 0.01
C GLY A 479 -11.73 29.05 -0.94
N GLU A 480 -10.70 28.25 -0.64
CA GLU A 480 -10.35 27.08 -1.45
C GLU A 480 -11.44 26.00 -1.42
N TYR A 481 -12.06 25.74 -0.26
CA TYR A 481 -13.18 24.79 -0.14
C TYR A 481 -14.37 25.18 -1.02
N TYR A 482 -14.75 26.47 -1.04
CA TYR A 482 -15.82 26.96 -1.91
C TYR A 482 -15.45 26.97 -3.38
N LYS A 483 -14.20 27.28 -3.74
CA LYS A 483 -13.70 27.15 -5.12
C LYS A 483 -13.85 25.71 -5.62
N ILE A 484 -13.44 24.74 -4.80
CA ILE A 484 -13.59 23.31 -5.11
C ILE A 484 -15.05 22.96 -5.40
N LEU A 485 -15.99 23.42 -4.55
CA LEU A 485 -17.43 23.22 -4.76
C LEU A 485 -17.91 23.84 -6.08
N ALA A 486 -17.52 25.08 -6.38
CA ALA A 486 -17.92 25.78 -7.60
C ALA A 486 -17.42 25.08 -8.88
N TYR A 487 -16.16 24.63 -8.88
CA TYR A 487 -15.60 23.87 -9.99
C TYR A 487 -16.25 22.49 -10.12
N LEU A 488 -16.51 21.81 -8.99
CA LEU A 488 -17.17 20.51 -8.97
C LEU A 488 -18.62 20.59 -9.47
N CYS A 489 -19.38 21.64 -9.13
CA CYS A 489 -20.70 21.88 -9.69
C CYS A 489 -20.63 22.03 -11.21
N SER A 490 -19.70 22.86 -11.71
CA SER A 490 -19.50 23.04 -13.15
C SER A 490 -19.13 21.72 -13.86
N ILE A 491 -18.30 20.90 -13.22
CA ILE A 491 -17.95 19.55 -13.69
C ILE A 491 -19.19 18.65 -13.72
N ARG A 492 -19.97 18.58 -12.64
CA ARG A 492 -21.18 17.75 -12.54
C ARG A 492 -22.27 18.17 -13.51
N ASP A 493 -22.43 19.47 -13.72
CA ASP A 493 -23.37 20.01 -14.70
C ASP A 493 -23.00 19.54 -16.11
N PHE A 494 -21.70 19.54 -16.45
CA PHE A 494 -21.19 18.98 -17.70
C PHE A 494 -21.45 17.47 -17.81
N ILE A 495 -21.25 16.71 -16.72
CA ILE A 495 -21.47 15.25 -16.69
C ILE A 495 -22.96 14.90 -16.88
N ASN A 496 -23.87 15.72 -16.34
CA ASN A 496 -25.31 15.45 -16.29
C ASN A 496 -26.12 16.08 -17.45
N THR A 497 -25.54 16.96 -18.26
CA THR A 497 -26.26 17.62 -19.36
C THR A 497 -26.59 16.65 -20.51
N LYS A 498 -27.75 16.83 -21.15
CA LYS A 498 -28.13 16.05 -22.34
C LYS A 498 -27.30 16.47 -23.56
N ASN A 499 -26.27 15.65 -23.82
CA ASN A 499 -25.47 15.50 -25.04
C ASN A 499 -24.51 16.64 -25.43
N ILE A 500 -23.31 16.66 -24.81
CA ILE A 500 -22.02 17.11 -25.38
C ILE A 500 -21.21 15.84 -25.73
N VAL A 501 -21.05 15.53 -27.02
CA VAL A 501 -21.51 14.24 -27.60
C VAL A 501 -21.16 12.96 -26.80
N SER A 502 -22.19 12.41 -26.13
CA SER A 502 -22.18 11.32 -25.15
C SER A 502 -21.26 11.57 -23.93
N ASN A 503 -21.19 12.81 -23.42
CA ASN A 503 -20.33 13.33 -22.34
C ASN A 503 -18.95 12.66 -22.31
N ILE A 504 -18.24 12.95 -23.42
CA ILE A 504 -16.96 12.40 -23.89
C ILE A 504 -16.87 10.89 -23.65
N LYS A 505 -17.75 10.23 -24.43
CA LYS A 505 -18.28 8.84 -24.37
C LYS A 505 -18.18 8.22 -22.98
N ARG A 506 -18.95 8.89 -22.12
CA ARG A 506 -19.11 8.84 -20.67
C ARG A 506 -17.80 8.60 -19.96
N ILE A 507 -16.99 9.65 -20.08
CA ILE A 507 -15.78 9.94 -19.31
C ILE A 507 -14.87 8.70 -19.33
N ARG A 508 -14.54 8.40 -20.59
CA ARG A 508 -13.57 7.42 -21.09
C ARG A 508 -13.76 5.96 -20.66
N GLY A 509 -14.99 5.52 -20.38
CA GLY A 509 -15.36 4.10 -20.33
C GLY A 509 -14.51 3.26 -19.36
N LYS A 510 -14.36 3.72 -18.12
CA LYS A 510 -13.47 3.17 -17.08
C LYS A 510 -11.96 3.35 -17.33
N ARG A 511 -11.54 4.15 -18.32
CA ARG A 511 -10.16 4.63 -18.42
C ARG A 511 -9.98 5.86 -17.55
N TRP A 512 -8.76 6.05 -17.07
CA TRP A 512 -8.38 7.27 -16.39
C TRP A 512 -8.26 8.45 -17.38
N PHE A 513 -8.38 9.67 -16.88
CA PHE A 513 -8.19 10.88 -17.64
C PHE A 513 -7.61 12.02 -16.77
N SER A 514 -7.14 13.08 -17.43
CA SER A 514 -6.70 14.35 -16.83
C SER A 514 -7.06 15.48 -17.79
N ALA A 515 -6.99 16.73 -17.32
CA ALA A 515 -7.21 17.88 -18.18
C ALA A 515 -6.27 17.87 -19.41
N LEU A 516 -4.99 17.54 -19.20
CA LEU A 516 -4.00 17.46 -20.28
C LEU A 516 -4.32 16.36 -21.31
N ILE A 517 -4.81 15.21 -20.87
CA ILE A 517 -5.22 14.13 -21.78
C ILE A 517 -6.41 14.56 -22.62
N LEU A 518 -7.43 15.11 -21.97
CA LEU A 518 -8.61 15.58 -22.68
C LEU A 518 -8.25 16.67 -23.68
N LEU A 519 -7.35 17.59 -23.31
CA LEU A 519 -6.85 18.63 -24.21
C LEU A 519 -6.13 18.03 -25.43
N LYS A 520 -5.22 17.07 -25.23
CA LYS A 520 -4.48 16.41 -26.32
C LYS A 520 -5.36 15.54 -27.22
N GLU A 521 -6.40 14.92 -26.68
CA GLU A 521 -7.38 14.14 -27.44
C GLU A 521 -8.36 15.06 -28.22
N SER A 522 -8.43 16.34 -27.86
CA SER A 522 -9.35 17.33 -28.45
C SER A 522 -8.72 18.06 -29.64
N LYS A 523 -8.61 17.36 -30.77
CA LYS A 523 -8.09 17.92 -32.03
C LYS A 523 -8.94 19.06 -32.61
N ASP A 524 -10.16 19.20 -32.11
CA ASP A 524 -11.15 20.23 -32.42
C ASP A 524 -10.93 21.54 -31.65
N ILE A 525 -10.00 21.61 -30.69
CA ILE A 525 -9.68 22.86 -29.97
C ILE A 525 -8.52 23.58 -30.65
N ASP A 526 -8.59 24.90 -30.73
CA ASP A 526 -7.53 25.75 -31.30
C ASP A 526 -6.17 25.53 -30.60
N TYR A 527 -5.09 25.59 -31.38
CA TYR A 527 -3.74 25.32 -30.91
C TYR A 527 -3.24 26.35 -29.89
N ILE A 528 -3.59 27.64 -30.05
CA ILE A 528 -3.16 28.71 -29.13
C ILE A 528 -3.81 28.49 -27.77
N ILE A 529 -5.12 28.19 -27.76
CA ILE A 529 -5.84 27.85 -26.53
C ILE A 529 -5.19 26.65 -25.84
N SER A 530 -4.92 25.59 -26.61
CA SER A 530 -4.32 24.36 -26.09
C SER A 530 -2.93 24.59 -25.50
N ASN A 531 -2.10 25.37 -26.18
CA ASN A 531 -0.74 25.70 -25.74
C ASN A 531 -0.74 26.56 -24.47
N GLU A 532 -1.62 27.56 -24.36
CA GLU A 532 -1.73 28.37 -23.13
C GLU A 532 -2.15 27.52 -21.93
N ILE A 533 -3.15 26.66 -22.09
CA ILE A 533 -3.61 25.77 -21.01
C ILE A 533 -2.51 24.77 -20.64
N GLU A 534 -1.81 24.18 -21.61
CA GLU A 534 -0.70 23.24 -21.36
C GLU A 534 0.45 23.92 -20.59
N LYS A 535 0.80 25.16 -20.94
CA LYS A 535 1.79 25.96 -20.20
C LYS A 535 1.35 26.29 -18.78
N TYR A 536 0.07 26.63 -18.56
CA TYR A 536 -0.46 26.86 -17.21
C TYR A 536 -0.41 25.60 -16.33
N ILE A 537 -0.66 24.43 -16.91
CA ILE A 537 -0.58 23.13 -16.22
C ILE A 537 0.88 22.78 -15.87
N SER A 538 1.81 22.98 -16.81
CA SER A 538 3.18 22.46 -16.71
C SER A 538 4.21 23.41 -16.10
N MET A 539 4.06 24.72 -16.29
CA MET A 539 5.07 25.73 -15.93
C MET A 539 4.60 26.72 -14.87
N ASP A 540 3.34 26.63 -14.43
CA ASP A 540 2.64 27.66 -13.63
C ASP A 540 2.68 29.05 -14.30
N TYR A 541 2.69 29.08 -15.63
CA TYR A 541 2.65 30.30 -16.44
C TYR A 541 1.30 31.01 -16.29
N GLU A 542 1.28 32.35 -16.22
CA GLU A 542 0.03 33.11 -16.20
C GLU A 542 -0.70 33.03 -17.56
N SER A 543 -1.85 32.37 -17.60
CA SER A 543 -2.66 32.27 -18.82
C SER A 543 -3.72 33.37 -18.86
N GLN A 544 -3.72 34.16 -19.94
CA GLN A 544 -4.74 35.17 -20.19
C GLN A 544 -6.11 34.52 -20.38
N ILE A 545 -6.17 33.36 -21.04
CA ILE A 545 -7.40 32.60 -21.23
C ILE A 545 -7.98 32.17 -19.88
N ILE A 546 -7.19 31.55 -19.02
CA ILE A 546 -7.65 31.09 -17.70
C ILE A 546 -8.04 32.27 -16.80
N ASN A 547 -7.24 33.34 -16.78
CA ASN A 547 -7.55 34.55 -16.02
C ASN A 547 -8.88 35.17 -16.49
N SER A 548 -9.11 35.25 -17.81
CA SER A 548 -10.38 35.75 -18.34
C SER A 548 -11.58 34.86 -17.98
N TYR A 549 -11.39 33.53 -17.89
CA TYR A 549 -12.41 32.60 -17.42
C TYR A 549 -12.77 32.83 -15.95
N ILE A 550 -11.76 32.98 -15.09
CA ILE A 550 -11.92 33.22 -13.65
C ILE A 550 -12.64 34.55 -13.41
N LEU A 551 -12.31 35.59 -14.18
CA LEU A 551 -12.86 36.93 -14.01
C LEU A 551 -14.33 37.06 -14.45
N ASN A 552 -14.68 36.59 -15.65
CA ASN A 552 -16.04 36.70 -16.17
C ASN A 552 -16.37 35.62 -17.22
N LYS A 553 -17.14 34.60 -16.82
CA LYS A 553 -17.50 33.46 -17.68
C LYS A 553 -18.27 33.85 -18.94
N ASP A 554 -19.18 34.82 -18.87
CA ASP A 554 -20.00 35.20 -20.03
C ASP A 554 -19.17 35.99 -21.06
N LYS A 555 -18.36 36.94 -20.58
CA LYS A 555 -17.41 37.67 -21.45
C LYS A 555 -16.37 36.73 -22.05
N PHE A 556 -15.91 35.74 -21.29
CA PHE A 556 -15.02 34.69 -21.76
C PHE A 556 -15.62 33.93 -22.95
N ARG A 557 -16.87 33.44 -22.83
CA ARG A 557 -17.57 32.70 -23.89
C ARG A 557 -17.67 33.51 -25.18
N ILE A 558 -18.05 34.79 -25.07
CA ILE A 558 -18.19 35.70 -26.20
C ILE A 558 -16.84 35.95 -26.87
N ASN A 559 -15.79 36.23 -26.08
CA ASN A 559 -14.46 36.54 -26.59
C ASN A 559 -13.80 35.33 -27.27
N LEU A 560 -13.96 34.14 -26.72
CA LEU A 560 -13.42 32.91 -27.31
C LEU A 560 -14.04 32.59 -28.66
N ASN A 561 -15.36 32.66 -28.75
CA ASN A 561 -16.07 32.46 -30.01
C ASN A 561 -15.63 33.49 -31.07
N LYS A 562 -15.55 34.77 -30.70
CA LYS A 562 -15.14 35.85 -31.62
C LYS A 562 -13.68 35.79 -32.06
N LYS A 563 -12.75 35.45 -31.16
CA LYS A 563 -11.31 35.50 -31.41
C LYS A 563 -10.78 34.26 -32.12
N TYR A 564 -11.32 33.08 -31.79
CA TYR A 564 -10.81 31.80 -32.26
C TYR A 564 -11.81 31.02 -33.13
N PHE A 565 -12.98 31.61 -33.44
CA PHE A 565 -14.02 31.04 -34.31
C PHE A 565 -14.51 29.64 -33.87
N ILE A 566 -14.53 29.37 -32.56
CA ILE A 566 -14.95 28.08 -31.99
C ILE A 566 -16.47 28.05 -31.68
N ASP A 567 -17.10 26.88 -31.89
CA ASP A 567 -18.53 26.65 -31.68
C ASP A 567 -18.91 26.49 -30.19
N LYS A 568 -20.22 26.42 -29.91
CA LYS A 568 -20.76 26.31 -28.53
C LYS A 568 -20.33 25.02 -27.81
N ASN A 569 -20.18 23.91 -28.53
CA ASN A 569 -19.75 22.63 -27.97
C ASN A 569 -18.26 22.67 -27.62
N GLN A 570 -17.43 23.24 -28.49
CA GLN A 570 -15.99 23.47 -28.27
C GLN A 570 -15.77 24.39 -27.07
N VAL A 571 -16.52 25.49 -26.95
CA VAL A 571 -16.48 26.37 -25.78
C VAL A 571 -16.79 25.59 -24.50
N THR A 572 -17.88 24.81 -24.49
CA THR A 572 -18.26 24.04 -23.29
C THR A 572 -17.21 22.98 -22.91
N LYS A 573 -16.55 22.37 -23.91
CA LYS A 573 -15.44 21.44 -23.73
C LYS A 573 -14.20 22.11 -23.12
N VAL A 574 -13.86 23.30 -23.60
CA VAL A 574 -12.78 24.14 -23.03
C VAL A 574 -13.10 24.53 -21.60
N GLU A 575 -14.34 24.96 -21.31
CA GLU A 575 -14.79 25.27 -19.94
C GLU A 575 -14.63 24.05 -19.02
N PHE A 576 -15.03 22.86 -19.46
CA PHE A 576 -14.84 21.63 -18.69
C PHE A 576 -13.37 21.34 -18.38
N ILE A 577 -12.48 21.45 -19.38
CA ILE A 577 -11.03 21.25 -19.20
C ILE A 577 -10.46 22.27 -18.22
N ILE A 578 -10.82 23.56 -18.34
CA ILE A 578 -10.37 24.60 -17.41
C ILE A 578 -10.86 24.31 -15.99
N ASN A 579 -12.12 23.91 -15.80
CA ASN A 579 -12.62 23.54 -14.47
C ASN A 579 -11.87 22.36 -13.88
N LEU A 580 -11.50 21.34 -14.67
CA LEU A 580 -10.66 20.25 -14.19
C LEU A 580 -9.28 20.73 -13.73
N VAL A 581 -8.64 21.64 -14.48
CA VAL A 581 -7.34 22.22 -14.10
C VAL A 581 -7.46 23.01 -12.80
N LEU A 582 -8.46 23.89 -12.70
CA LEU A 582 -8.66 24.72 -11.52
C LEU A 582 -9.06 23.88 -10.30
N PHE A 583 -9.88 22.85 -10.50
CA PHE A 583 -10.23 21.86 -9.48
C PHE A 583 -8.98 21.14 -8.98
N GLU A 584 -8.12 20.63 -9.89
CA GLU A 584 -6.88 19.94 -9.53
C GLU A 584 -5.96 20.82 -8.67
N LYS A 585 -5.73 22.07 -9.09
CA LYS A 585 -4.88 22.99 -8.33
C LYS A 585 -5.49 23.31 -6.97
N SER A 586 -6.80 23.54 -6.91
CA SER A 586 -7.50 23.89 -5.66
C SER A 586 -7.54 22.72 -4.69
N ILE A 587 -7.79 21.49 -5.15
CA ILE A 587 -7.84 20.31 -4.27
C ILE A 587 -6.47 19.95 -3.72
N ILE A 588 -5.40 20.08 -4.52
CA ILE A 588 -4.02 19.87 -4.05
C ILE A 588 -3.62 20.95 -3.04
N LYS A 589 -3.99 22.21 -3.29
CA LYS A 589 -3.76 23.33 -2.38
C LYS A 589 -4.50 23.13 -1.07
N PHE A 590 -5.81 22.82 -1.12
CA PHE A 590 -6.63 22.50 0.04
C PHE A 590 -6.04 21.36 0.87
N GLY A 591 -5.67 20.24 0.23
CA GLY A 591 -5.03 19.11 0.89
C GLY A 591 -3.72 19.50 1.62
N SER A 592 -2.92 20.39 1.03
CA SER A 592 -1.69 20.90 1.64
C SER A 592 -1.98 21.81 2.84
N MET A 593 -2.99 22.67 2.72
CA MET A 593 -3.40 23.60 3.77
C MET A 593 -3.99 22.88 4.98
N ILE A 594 -4.88 21.90 4.78
CA ILE A 594 -5.44 21.13 5.91
C ILE A 594 -4.34 20.31 6.61
N GLN A 595 -3.33 19.82 5.88
CA GLN A 595 -2.20 19.11 6.47
C GLN A 595 -1.32 20.02 7.33
N GLU A 596 -1.08 21.25 6.87
CA GLU A 596 -0.38 22.28 7.64
C GLU A 596 -1.19 22.71 8.88
N GLN A 597 -2.51 22.87 8.73
CA GLN A 597 -3.40 23.20 9.84
C GLN A 597 -3.45 22.11 10.89
N VAL A 598 -3.67 20.84 10.54
CA VAL A 598 -3.63 19.73 11.51
C VAL A 598 -2.30 19.69 12.27
N SER A 599 -1.22 20.21 11.69
CA SER A 599 0.09 20.31 12.34
C SER A 599 0.24 21.52 13.27
N ARG A 600 -0.59 22.56 13.11
CA ARG A 600 -0.51 23.85 13.83
C ARG A 600 -1.67 24.08 14.80
N GLU A 601 -2.87 23.63 14.44
CA GLU A 601 -4.12 23.79 15.16
C GLU A 601 -4.85 22.44 15.16
N ASN A 602 -5.33 21.99 16.32
CA ASN A 602 -6.10 20.74 16.43
C ASN A 602 -7.55 20.94 15.96
N ILE A 603 -7.73 21.42 14.73
CA ILE A 603 -9.00 21.31 14.00
C ILE A 603 -9.03 19.93 13.37
N ASP A 604 -10.12 19.21 13.58
CA ASP A 604 -10.27 17.79 13.23
C ASP A 604 -10.55 17.57 11.74
N PHE A 605 -9.68 18.08 10.87
CA PHE A 605 -9.74 17.78 9.44
C PHE A 605 -9.44 16.30 9.21
N ASP A 606 -10.34 15.64 8.47
CA ASP A 606 -10.02 14.37 7.87
C ASP A 606 -9.12 14.62 6.65
N ILE A 607 -7.88 14.14 6.72
CA ILE A 607 -6.95 14.22 5.59
C ILE A 607 -6.97 12.87 4.87
N PRO A 608 -7.60 12.76 3.69
CA PRO A 608 -7.51 11.57 2.86
C PRO A 608 -6.07 11.14 2.58
N ASN A 609 -5.81 9.83 2.54
CA ASN A 609 -4.47 9.28 2.28
C ASN A 609 -3.86 9.77 0.96
N ILE A 610 -4.70 10.06 -0.05
CA ILE A 610 -4.24 10.65 -1.32
C ILE A 610 -3.53 12.00 -1.15
N PHE A 611 -3.89 12.78 -0.11
CA PHE A 611 -3.24 14.04 0.25
C PHE A 611 -2.17 13.85 1.32
N ARG A 612 -2.30 12.80 2.16
CA ARG A 612 -1.21 12.37 3.04
C ARG A 612 -0.08 11.87 2.16
N ALA A 613 0.80 12.78 1.78
CA ALA A 613 2.00 12.41 1.06
C ALA A 613 2.73 11.35 1.91
N PRO A 614 2.78 10.05 1.50
CA PRO A 614 3.47 9.02 2.28
C PRO A 614 4.88 9.57 2.46
N PHE A 615 5.20 9.85 3.72
CA PHE A 615 6.01 10.97 4.17
C PHE A 615 7.09 11.41 3.18
N LYS A 616 7.28 12.72 2.94
CA LYS A 616 8.29 13.29 2.01
C LYS A 616 9.65 12.56 2.01
N ASN A 617 10.03 11.96 3.13
CA ASN A 617 11.21 11.11 3.30
C ASN A 617 11.10 9.69 2.70
N ILE A 618 10.00 8.95 2.89
CA ILE A 618 9.82 7.59 2.33
C ILE A 618 9.92 7.62 0.80
N ARG A 619 9.36 8.65 0.14
CA ARG A 619 9.46 8.80 -1.33
C ARG A 619 10.89 8.93 -1.85
N LYS A 620 11.83 9.38 -1.01
CA LYS A 620 13.26 9.45 -1.34
C LYS A 620 13.93 8.08 -1.29
N LEU A 621 13.35 7.12 -0.56
CA LEU A 621 13.86 5.76 -0.43
C LEU A 621 13.32 4.84 -1.52
N ILE A 622 12.01 4.89 -1.78
CA ILE A 622 11.36 4.00 -2.74
C ILE A 622 11.57 4.45 -4.20
N PRO A 623 11.55 3.51 -5.16
CA PRO A 623 11.54 3.85 -6.58
C PRO A 623 10.32 4.68 -6.98
N THR A 624 10.56 5.66 -7.84
CA THR A 624 9.49 6.48 -8.42
C THR A 624 8.64 5.62 -9.35
N SER A 625 7.36 5.96 -9.47
CA SER A 625 6.50 5.35 -10.47
C SER A 625 7.11 5.53 -11.86
N PRO A 626 7.39 4.44 -12.60
CA PRO A 626 7.99 4.50 -13.93
C PRO A 626 7.03 5.06 -14.99
N VAL A 627 5.72 5.06 -14.71
CA VAL A 627 4.72 5.78 -15.50
C VAL A 627 4.58 7.25 -15.07
N GLY A 628 5.40 7.74 -14.14
CA GLY A 628 5.35 9.10 -13.58
C GLY A 628 4.46 9.23 -12.34
N ASN A 629 4.65 10.32 -11.60
CA ASN A 629 3.77 10.72 -10.49
C ASN A 629 2.50 11.34 -11.08
N ARG A 630 1.43 10.54 -11.17
CA ARG A 630 0.19 10.95 -11.84
C ARG A 630 -0.85 11.32 -10.79
N PHE A 631 -1.47 12.48 -10.98
CA PHE A 631 -2.78 12.78 -10.43
C PHE A 631 -3.79 12.69 -11.58
N GLY A 632 -4.93 12.05 -11.34
CA GLY A 632 -5.91 11.86 -12.39
C GLY A 632 -7.28 11.46 -11.87
N TYR A 633 -8.19 11.29 -12.80
CA TYR A 633 -9.61 11.06 -12.55
C TYR A 633 -10.06 9.74 -13.17
N ILE A 634 -10.99 9.07 -12.51
CA ILE A 634 -11.72 7.91 -13.01
C ILE A 634 -13.20 8.19 -12.80
N TYR A 635 -14.02 7.87 -13.79
CA TYR A 635 -15.47 7.99 -13.66
C TYR A 635 -16.06 6.72 -13.03
N ASP A 636 -16.85 6.91 -11.97
CA ASP A 636 -17.61 5.85 -11.33
C ASP A 636 -19.01 5.78 -11.95
N ASP A 637 -19.31 4.66 -12.62
CA ASP A 637 -20.60 4.45 -13.28
C ASP A 637 -21.76 4.21 -12.30
N GLU A 638 -21.48 3.71 -11.09
CA GLU A 638 -22.48 3.40 -10.06
C GLU A 638 -22.90 4.68 -9.34
N GLU A 639 -21.91 5.45 -8.86
CA GLU A 639 -22.14 6.73 -8.17
C GLU A 639 -22.43 7.90 -9.14
N LYS A 640 -22.14 7.72 -10.44
CA LYS A 640 -22.21 8.77 -11.47
C LYS A 640 -21.37 10.00 -11.14
N ASP A 641 -20.19 9.81 -10.56
CA ASP A 641 -19.28 10.88 -10.12
C ASP A 641 -17.81 10.57 -10.47
N ILE A 642 -16.90 11.52 -10.21
CA ILE A 642 -15.46 11.35 -10.40
C ILE A 642 -14.75 10.93 -9.11
N VAL A 643 -13.85 9.95 -9.25
CA VAL A 643 -12.90 9.50 -8.23
C VAL A 643 -11.53 10.04 -8.61
N ILE A 644 -10.82 10.64 -7.65
CA ILE A 644 -9.42 11.04 -7.84
C ILE A 644 -8.49 9.92 -7.42
N PHE A 645 -7.36 9.79 -8.11
CA PHE A 645 -6.29 8.88 -7.71
C PHE A 645 -4.92 9.54 -7.88
N ARG A 646 -3.95 9.04 -7.11
CA ARG A 646 -2.56 9.50 -7.20
C ARG A 646 -1.57 8.37 -7.08
N GLN A 647 -0.64 8.31 -8.03
CA GLN A 647 0.42 7.30 -8.09
C GLN A 647 1.77 7.87 -7.65
N TYR A 648 2.38 7.29 -6.63
CA TYR A 648 3.62 7.78 -6.02
C TYR A 648 4.87 7.01 -6.40
N GLY A 649 4.81 5.69 -6.43
CA GLY A 649 6.02 4.86 -6.46
C GLY A 649 5.74 3.36 -6.55
N VAL A 650 6.82 2.59 -6.59
CA VAL A 650 6.78 1.12 -6.56
C VAL A 650 6.74 0.68 -5.10
N GLY A 651 5.53 0.47 -4.56
CA GLY A 651 5.32 0.21 -3.14
C GLY A 651 5.95 -1.09 -2.66
N ARG A 652 5.84 -2.17 -3.46
CA ARG A 652 6.42 -3.48 -3.17
C ARG A 652 7.93 -3.49 -2.93
N SER A 653 8.65 -2.45 -3.35
CA SER A 653 10.07 -2.27 -3.00
C SER A 653 10.32 -2.24 -1.50
N LEU A 654 9.37 -1.75 -0.69
CA LEU A 654 9.46 -1.80 0.79
C LEU A 654 9.53 -3.21 1.37
N MET A 655 9.23 -4.22 0.55
CA MET A 655 9.37 -5.63 0.89
C MET A 655 10.64 -6.22 0.27
N ILE A 656 10.84 -6.07 -1.04
CA ILE A 656 11.93 -6.77 -1.76
C ILE A 656 13.27 -6.04 -1.75
N ASP A 657 13.28 -4.71 -1.63
CA ASP A 657 14.50 -3.88 -1.71
C ASP A 657 14.95 -3.40 -0.33
N LEU A 658 14.22 -3.74 0.73
CA LEU A 658 14.48 -3.27 2.10
C LEU A 658 15.93 -3.46 2.58
N PRO A 659 16.63 -4.59 2.27
CA PRO A 659 18.05 -4.74 2.61
C PRO A 659 18.95 -3.68 1.96
N ASN A 660 18.58 -3.20 0.78
CA ASN A 660 19.39 -2.36 -0.10
C ASN A 660 18.83 -0.92 -0.27
N MET A 661 17.80 -0.55 0.50
CA MET A 661 17.21 0.79 0.42
C MET A 661 18.18 1.90 0.79
N LYS A 662 19.05 1.66 1.78
CA LYS A 662 20.18 2.53 2.11
C LYS A 662 21.48 1.78 1.87
N LEU A 663 22.44 2.47 1.27
CA LEU A 663 23.75 1.93 0.95
C LEU A 663 24.84 2.61 1.75
N ASN A 664 25.94 1.89 1.98
CA ASN A 664 27.21 2.49 2.39
C ASN A 664 27.98 3.02 1.16
N LYS A 665 29.14 3.64 1.39
CA LYS A 665 29.98 4.23 0.33
C LYS A 665 30.46 3.23 -0.73
N ASP A 666 30.52 1.94 -0.37
CA ASP A 666 30.94 0.87 -1.26
C ASP A 666 29.78 0.27 -2.06
N GLY A 667 28.54 0.68 -1.76
CA GLY A 667 27.31 0.14 -2.36
C GLY A 667 26.73 -1.06 -1.62
N LYS A 668 27.21 -1.41 -0.42
CA LYS A 668 26.63 -2.48 0.40
C LYS A 668 25.35 -2.02 1.10
N GLY A 669 24.33 -2.86 1.07
CA GLY A 669 23.07 -2.66 1.82
C GLY A 669 23.29 -2.49 3.32
N LEU A 670 22.60 -1.50 3.89
CA LEU A 670 22.58 -1.21 5.32
C LEU A 670 21.28 -1.64 6.00
N GLY A 671 20.27 -2.07 5.23
CA GLY A 671 18.97 -2.48 5.74
C GLY A 671 18.97 -3.88 6.39
N PRO A 672 17.83 -4.30 6.92
CA PRO A 672 17.65 -5.63 7.51
C PRO A 672 17.62 -6.73 6.45
N ASN A 673 17.88 -7.97 6.86
CA ASN A 673 17.48 -9.12 6.07
C ASN A 673 15.94 -9.25 6.06
N VAL A 674 15.38 -9.86 5.03
CA VAL A 674 13.94 -10.01 4.85
C VAL A 674 13.60 -11.49 4.75
N VAL A 675 12.53 -11.91 5.42
CA VAL A 675 11.92 -13.23 5.26
C VAL A 675 10.54 -13.05 4.66
N LEU A 676 10.27 -13.73 3.55
CA LEU A 676 8.98 -13.72 2.89
C LEU A 676 8.33 -15.09 3.09
N PHE A 677 7.20 -15.14 3.80
CA PHE A 677 6.36 -16.33 3.85
C PHE A 677 5.22 -16.17 2.87
N SER A 678 5.00 -17.15 2.00
CA SER A 678 3.87 -17.09 1.08
C SER A 678 3.32 -18.46 0.69
N GLY A 679 1.99 -18.49 0.53
CA GLY A 679 1.20 -19.68 0.24
C GLY A 679 1.16 -20.11 -1.23
N SER A 680 1.40 -19.17 -2.15
CA SER A 680 1.06 -19.32 -3.57
C SER A 680 1.94 -18.48 -4.50
N SER A 681 3.10 -18.01 -4.05
CA SER A 681 3.87 -16.95 -4.75
C SER A 681 4.81 -17.42 -5.85
N TRP A 682 5.00 -18.73 -6.04
CA TRP A 682 5.52 -19.18 -7.33
C TRP A 682 4.36 -19.23 -8.33
N ALA A 683 3.97 -18.08 -8.86
CA ALA A 683 2.86 -17.91 -9.79
C ALA A 683 3.34 -17.10 -11.01
N GLU A 684 4.46 -17.51 -11.61
CA GLU A 684 5.08 -16.79 -12.73
C GLU A 684 4.05 -16.56 -13.85
N GLY A 685 3.89 -15.30 -14.26
CA GLY A 685 2.80 -14.87 -15.15
C GLY A 685 1.69 -14.11 -14.44
N SER A 686 1.62 -14.11 -13.10
CA SER A 686 0.85 -13.14 -12.32
C SER A 686 1.76 -12.08 -11.70
N PHE A 687 1.82 -10.89 -12.28
CA PHE A 687 2.57 -9.74 -11.79
C PHE A 687 2.05 -9.21 -10.44
N ARG A 688 0.81 -9.53 -10.07
CA ARG A 688 0.26 -9.16 -8.75
C ARG A 688 0.66 -10.10 -7.64
N TYR A 689 0.68 -11.41 -7.87
CA TYR A 689 0.88 -12.40 -6.80
C TYR A 689 2.23 -13.11 -6.86
N HIS A 690 2.89 -13.14 -8.02
CA HIS A 690 4.24 -13.68 -8.12
C HIS A 690 5.21 -12.75 -7.39
N ILE A 691 5.99 -13.33 -6.48
CA ILE A 691 7.12 -12.64 -5.86
C ILE A 691 8.33 -12.96 -6.72
N SER A 692 8.79 -11.97 -7.48
CA SER A 692 9.99 -12.09 -8.32
C SER A 692 11.26 -12.05 -7.46
N GLN A 693 11.42 -13.00 -6.53
CA GLN A 693 12.61 -13.20 -5.72
C GLN A 693 12.96 -14.69 -5.71
N PRO A 694 14.26 -15.05 -5.78
CA PRO A 694 14.67 -16.45 -5.74
C PRO A 694 14.11 -17.18 -4.51
N VAL A 695 13.54 -18.36 -4.72
CA VAL A 695 13.04 -19.20 -3.63
C VAL A 695 14.24 -19.80 -2.90
N SER A 696 14.27 -19.64 -1.58
CA SER A 696 15.35 -20.18 -0.73
C SER A 696 14.94 -21.53 -0.14
N TYR A 697 13.71 -21.62 0.38
CA TYR A 697 13.19 -22.83 1.02
C TYR A 697 11.73 -23.09 0.66
N VAL A 698 11.34 -24.35 0.77
CA VAL A 698 9.97 -24.83 0.55
C VAL A 698 9.55 -25.69 1.74
N LEU A 699 8.39 -25.40 2.31
CA LEU A 699 7.73 -26.21 3.32
C LEU A 699 6.84 -27.23 2.61
N LYS A 700 7.28 -28.49 2.62
CA LYS A 700 6.51 -29.63 2.11
C LYS A 700 5.61 -30.16 3.25
N SER A 701 4.31 -30.23 3.00
CA SER A 701 3.35 -30.88 3.90
C SER A 701 3.58 -32.41 3.97
N ASP A 702 3.10 -33.04 5.04
CA ASP A 702 3.04 -34.50 5.18
C ASP A 702 2.37 -35.17 3.95
N ASP A 703 2.89 -36.32 3.53
CA ASP A 703 2.41 -37.06 2.36
C ASP A 703 0.92 -37.47 2.52
N LYS A 704 0.45 -37.75 3.74
CA LYS A 704 -0.99 -38.03 3.99
C LYS A 704 -1.89 -36.84 3.67
N ILE A 705 -1.42 -35.62 3.92
CA ILE A 705 -2.17 -34.40 3.58
C ILE A 705 -2.20 -34.23 2.06
N ILE A 706 -1.07 -34.47 1.40
CA ILE A 706 -0.97 -34.41 -0.06
C ILE A 706 -1.96 -35.40 -0.70
N GLU A 707 -1.95 -36.66 -0.28
CA GLU A 707 -2.87 -37.69 -0.79
C GLU A 707 -4.35 -37.34 -0.55
N PHE A 708 -4.67 -36.73 0.60
CA PHE A 708 -6.03 -36.29 0.89
C PHE A 708 -6.48 -35.17 -0.07
N ILE A 709 -5.61 -34.21 -0.36
CA ILE A 709 -5.90 -33.11 -1.30
C ILE A 709 -6.09 -33.66 -2.72
N GLU A 710 -5.26 -34.60 -3.15
CA GLU A 710 -5.32 -35.21 -4.49
C GLU A 710 -6.65 -35.92 -4.78
N LYS A 711 -7.33 -36.42 -3.75
CA LYS A 711 -8.63 -37.08 -3.88
C LYS A 711 -9.81 -36.11 -4.01
N THR A 712 -9.58 -34.80 -3.84
CA THR A 712 -10.64 -33.77 -3.93
C THR A 712 -11.35 -33.86 -5.28
N ASN A 713 -12.68 -33.89 -5.26
CA ASN A 713 -13.48 -33.95 -6.49
C ASN A 713 -13.79 -32.54 -7.00
N CYS A 714 -13.22 -32.18 -8.15
CA CYS A 714 -13.51 -30.92 -8.83
C CYS A 714 -14.55 -31.14 -9.94
N ILE A 715 -15.74 -30.56 -9.79
CA ILE A 715 -16.92 -30.80 -10.64
C ILE A 715 -17.31 -29.50 -11.36
N LYS A 716 -17.45 -29.56 -12.69
CA LYS A 716 -18.05 -28.46 -13.48
C LYS A 716 -19.54 -28.73 -13.68
N ILE A 717 -20.37 -27.82 -13.20
CA ILE A 717 -21.82 -27.90 -13.46
C ILE A 717 -22.05 -27.50 -14.91
N ASN A 718 -22.84 -28.30 -15.64
CA ASN A 718 -23.20 -28.01 -17.03
C ASN A 718 -24.27 -26.91 -17.11
N SER A 719 -23.87 -25.68 -16.79
CA SER A 719 -24.72 -24.49 -16.84
C SER A 719 -24.46 -23.69 -18.11
N ARG A 720 -25.55 -23.30 -18.80
CA ARG A 720 -25.50 -22.31 -19.91
C ARG A 720 -25.50 -20.86 -19.38
N THR A 721 -25.70 -20.69 -18.08
CA THR A 721 -25.85 -19.37 -17.44
C THR A 721 -24.47 -18.81 -17.09
N LYS A 722 -24.08 -17.74 -17.80
CA LYS A 722 -22.81 -17.02 -17.58
C LYS A 722 -23.05 -15.76 -16.77
N VAL A 723 -22.87 -15.84 -15.45
CA VAL A 723 -22.98 -14.68 -14.56
C VAL A 723 -21.83 -13.72 -14.84
N SER A 724 -20.61 -14.26 -14.97
CA SER A 724 -19.43 -13.46 -15.28
C SER A 724 -19.40 -13.02 -16.73
N GLY A 725 -19.41 -11.70 -16.96
CA GLY A 725 -19.51 -11.11 -18.30
C GLY A 725 -20.96 -10.90 -18.77
N GLY A 726 -21.94 -11.45 -18.05
CA GLY A 726 -23.36 -11.24 -18.32
C GLY A 726 -23.86 -9.85 -17.90
N LYS A 727 -24.91 -9.38 -18.59
CA LYS A 727 -25.69 -8.20 -18.15
C LYS A 727 -26.73 -8.65 -17.13
N ASN A 728 -27.06 -7.79 -16.16
CA ASN A 728 -28.01 -8.07 -15.08
C ASN A 728 -27.63 -9.31 -14.23
N LYS A 729 -26.51 -9.18 -13.51
CA LYS A 729 -25.89 -10.29 -12.75
C LYS A 729 -26.81 -10.90 -11.69
N GLU A 730 -27.71 -10.12 -11.10
CA GLU A 730 -28.60 -10.57 -10.03
C GLU A 730 -29.53 -11.70 -10.51
N LYS A 731 -30.24 -11.48 -11.61
CA LYS A 731 -31.11 -12.51 -12.22
C LYS A 731 -30.33 -13.75 -12.68
N LEU A 732 -29.09 -13.55 -13.15
CA LEU A 732 -28.25 -14.66 -13.58
C LEU A 732 -27.80 -15.54 -12.41
N ILE A 733 -27.53 -14.95 -11.24
CA ILE A 733 -27.21 -15.70 -10.01
C ILE A 733 -28.41 -16.54 -9.58
N GLU A 734 -29.61 -15.97 -9.58
CA GLU A 734 -30.83 -16.71 -9.20
C GLU A 734 -31.06 -17.92 -10.12
N LYS A 735 -30.90 -17.72 -11.43
CA LYS A 735 -31.03 -18.80 -12.42
C LYS A 735 -29.95 -19.88 -12.23
N LEU A 736 -28.71 -19.47 -11.94
CA LEU A 736 -27.62 -20.41 -11.74
C LEU A 736 -27.80 -21.27 -10.48
N ILE A 737 -28.34 -20.68 -9.41
CA ILE A 737 -28.69 -21.43 -8.19
C ILE A 737 -29.76 -22.49 -8.50
N GLU A 738 -30.75 -22.14 -9.33
CA GLU A 738 -31.79 -23.10 -9.78
C GLU A 738 -31.18 -24.25 -10.59
N GLU A 739 -30.30 -23.95 -11.56
CA GLU A 739 -29.59 -24.96 -12.36
C GLU A 739 -28.66 -25.84 -11.49
N SER A 740 -28.18 -25.31 -10.37
CA SER A 740 -27.30 -26.02 -9.42
C SER A 740 -28.06 -26.76 -8.31
N LYS A 741 -29.39 -26.66 -8.26
CA LYS A 741 -30.22 -27.11 -7.12
C LYS A 741 -29.95 -28.56 -6.71
N GLN A 742 -29.94 -29.49 -7.66
CA GLN A 742 -29.72 -30.92 -7.38
C GLN A 742 -28.35 -31.19 -6.74
N TYR A 743 -27.31 -30.47 -7.16
CA TYR A 743 -25.97 -30.61 -6.57
C TYR A 743 -25.94 -30.08 -5.13
N ILE A 744 -26.60 -28.94 -4.88
CA ILE A 744 -26.71 -28.34 -3.56
C ILE A 744 -27.50 -29.26 -2.61
N GLU A 745 -28.64 -29.77 -3.07
CA GLU A 745 -29.50 -30.67 -2.31
C GLU A 745 -28.78 -31.98 -1.95
N ASN A 746 -28.01 -32.56 -2.87
CA ASN A 746 -27.20 -33.75 -2.58
C ASN A 746 -26.15 -33.51 -1.49
N GLU A 747 -25.48 -32.35 -1.49
CA GLU A 747 -24.49 -32.02 -0.46
C GLU A 747 -25.15 -31.78 0.91
N ILE A 748 -26.31 -31.12 0.94
CA ILE A 748 -27.10 -30.91 2.16
C ILE A 748 -27.58 -32.25 2.73
N ASN A 749 -28.11 -33.14 1.89
CA ASN A 749 -28.59 -34.47 2.28
C ASN A 749 -27.47 -35.36 2.85
N ASN A 750 -26.23 -35.14 2.42
CA ASN A 750 -25.04 -35.80 2.98
C ASN A 750 -24.54 -35.12 4.26
N ASN A 751 -25.32 -34.23 4.87
CA ASN A 751 -24.96 -33.41 6.02
C ASN A 751 -23.70 -32.54 5.80
N GLY A 752 -23.37 -32.20 4.54
CA GLY A 752 -22.25 -31.33 4.22
C GLY A 752 -22.54 -29.87 4.58
N THR A 753 -21.50 -29.13 4.93
CA THR A 753 -21.53 -27.68 5.14
C THR A 753 -20.93 -26.98 3.92
N LEU A 754 -21.67 -26.02 3.35
CA LEU A 754 -21.39 -25.46 2.04
C LEU A 754 -20.87 -24.02 2.12
N LEU A 755 -19.87 -23.70 1.31
CA LEU A 755 -19.39 -22.34 1.08
C LEU A 755 -19.71 -21.88 -0.33
N MET A 756 -20.55 -20.85 -0.47
CA MET A 756 -21.00 -20.27 -1.73
C MET A 756 -20.21 -18.99 -2.04
N ILE A 757 -19.51 -18.96 -3.17
CA ILE A 757 -18.62 -17.87 -3.57
C ILE A 757 -19.27 -16.98 -4.63
N VAL A 758 -19.36 -15.68 -4.31
CA VAL A 758 -19.78 -14.60 -5.22
C VAL A 758 -18.71 -13.49 -5.27
N ASN A 759 -18.92 -12.39 -5.99
CA ASN A 759 -17.93 -11.31 -6.13
C ASN A 759 -18.20 -10.07 -5.26
N SER A 760 -19.37 -9.93 -4.64
CA SER A 760 -19.72 -8.73 -3.87
C SER A 760 -20.76 -9.00 -2.78
N TYR A 761 -20.81 -8.13 -1.77
CA TYR A 761 -21.79 -8.22 -0.68
C TYR A 761 -23.25 -8.09 -1.16
N SER A 762 -23.50 -7.29 -2.20
CA SER A 762 -24.84 -7.19 -2.82
C SER A 762 -25.26 -8.51 -3.45
N GLN A 763 -24.34 -9.20 -4.13
CA GLN A 763 -24.60 -10.53 -4.68
C GLN A 763 -24.86 -11.58 -3.58
N CYS A 764 -24.25 -11.44 -2.41
CA CYS A 764 -24.53 -12.34 -1.28
C CYS A 764 -25.99 -12.28 -0.85
N LEU A 765 -26.58 -11.08 -0.83
CA LEU A 765 -28.00 -10.90 -0.51
C LEU A 765 -28.91 -11.57 -1.54
N VAL A 766 -28.65 -11.35 -2.83
CA VAL A 766 -29.43 -11.99 -3.92
C VAL A 766 -29.36 -13.51 -3.82
N ALA A 767 -28.16 -14.06 -3.63
CA ALA A 767 -27.97 -15.50 -3.48
C ALA A 767 -28.67 -16.05 -2.22
N GLN A 768 -28.61 -15.33 -1.09
CA GLN A 768 -29.29 -15.72 0.14
C GLN A 768 -30.79 -15.81 -0.06
N ASN A 769 -31.42 -14.76 -0.61
CA ASN A 769 -32.86 -14.73 -0.82
C ASN A 769 -33.32 -15.93 -1.66
N LYS A 770 -32.58 -16.26 -2.74
CA LYS A 770 -32.91 -17.41 -3.59
C LYS A 770 -32.70 -18.74 -2.88
N LEU A 771 -31.60 -18.91 -2.14
CA LEU A 771 -31.29 -20.14 -1.41
C LEU A 771 -32.27 -20.38 -0.26
N SER A 772 -32.62 -19.35 0.52
CA SER A 772 -33.62 -19.45 1.59
C SER A 772 -35.00 -19.84 1.08
N ASN A 773 -35.38 -19.39 -0.12
CA ASN A 773 -36.63 -19.83 -0.76
C ASN A 773 -36.61 -21.30 -1.21
N LEU A 774 -35.44 -21.81 -1.62
CA LEU A 774 -35.30 -23.20 -2.07
C LEU A 774 -35.10 -24.19 -0.92
N PHE A 775 -34.45 -23.76 0.16
CA PHE A 775 -34.07 -24.58 1.31
C PHE A 775 -34.48 -23.88 2.63
N PRO A 776 -35.79 -23.70 2.89
CA PRO A 776 -36.29 -22.90 4.02
C PRO A 776 -35.96 -23.49 5.40
N ASN A 777 -35.63 -24.77 5.48
CA ASN A 777 -35.30 -25.46 6.74
C ASN A 777 -33.80 -25.36 7.12
N GLU A 778 -32.96 -24.83 6.22
CA GLU A 778 -31.52 -24.79 6.43
C GLU A 778 -31.05 -23.44 6.97
N LYS A 779 -30.06 -23.44 7.86
CA LYS A 779 -29.47 -22.21 8.38
C LYS A 779 -28.48 -21.63 7.36
N ILE A 780 -28.90 -20.56 6.68
CA ILE A 780 -28.16 -19.89 5.61
C ILE A 780 -27.71 -18.50 6.07
N LEU A 781 -26.40 -18.30 6.15
CA LEU A 781 -25.81 -17.00 6.49
C LEU A 781 -25.15 -16.36 5.28
N ARG A 782 -25.20 -15.02 5.21
CA ARG A 782 -24.38 -14.22 4.29
C ARG A 782 -23.38 -13.37 5.05
N LEU A 783 -22.18 -13.27 4.50
CA LEU A 783 -21.15 -12.39 5.02
C LEU A 783 -21.53 -10.92 4.76
N ILE A 784 -21.29 -10.05 5.74
CA ILE A 784 -21.38 -8.59 5.61
C ILE A 784 -20.06 -7.90 5.97
N SER A 785 -19.92 -6.64 5.56
CA SER A 785 -18.82 -5.79 6.01
C SER A 785 -19.01 -5.46 7.50
N ASP A 786 -17.92 -5.39 8.27
CA ASP A 786 -17.96 -5.04 9.70
C ASP A 786 -18.56 -3.64 9.96
N LYS A 787 -18.62 -2.77 8.94
CA LYS A 787 -19.24 -1.43 9.03
C LYS A 787 -20.77 -1.45 8.91
N ASN A 788 -21.34 -2.54 8.41
CA ASN A 788 -22.78 -2.64 8.19
C ASN A 788 -23.49 -3.11 9.46
N ARG A 789 -24.75 -2.70 9.62
CA ARG A 789 -25.60 -3.17 10.71
C ARG A 789 -26.00 -4.63 10.48
N ASP A 790 -26.15 -5.36 11.57
CA ASP A 790 -26.62 -6.74 11.55
C ASP A 790 -28.04 -6.83 11.03
N GLY A 791 -28.32 -7.96 10.38
CA GLY A 791 -29.65 -8.35 9.94
C GLY A 791 -29.85 -9.85 10.10
N GLU A 792 -31.07 -10.30 9.88
CA GLU A 792 -31.39 -11.72 9.89
C GLU A 792 -30.53 -12.49 8.87
N GLY A 793 -29.98 -13.62 9.29
CA GLY A 793 -29.12 -14.46 8.45
C GLY A 793 -27.79 -13.80 8.05
N THR A 794 -27.24 -12.89 8.86
CA THR A 794 -25.94 -12.26 8.56
C THR A 794 -24.85 -12.71 9.50
N VAL A 795 -23.59 -12.61 9.05
CA VAL A 795 -22.39 -12.78 9.88
C VAL A 795 -21.36 -11.74 9.47
N LYS A 796 -20.68 -11.13 10.44
CA LYS A 796 -19.60 -10.17 10.16
C LYS A 796 -18.30 -10.87 9.84
N LYS A 797 -17.38 -10.17 9.18
CA LYS A 797 -16.07 -10.73 8.81
C LYS A 797 -15.26 -11.05 10.07
N GLY A 798 -15.32 -10.21 11.10
CA GLY A 798 -14.66 -10.44 12.39
C GLY A 798 -15.05 -11.74 13.11
N GLU A 799 -16.28 -12.22 12.89
CA GLU A 799 -16.90 -13.35 13.59
C GLU A 799 -16.68 -14.71 12.94
N LEU A 800 -16.04 -14.75 11.76
CA LEU A 800 -15.80 -16.00 11.04
C LEU A 800 -15.01 -17.06 11.84
N ARG A 801 -14.26 -16.66 12.88
CA ARG A 801 -13.54 -17.59 13.78
C ARG A 801 -14.48 -18.34 14.73
N SER A 802 -15.61 -17.76 15.11
CA SER A 802 -16.61 -18.36 16.00
C SER A 802 -17.76 -19.03 15.25
N LEU A 803 -17.72 -19.02 13.91
CA LEU A 803 -18.76 -19.57 13.05
C LEU A 803 -19.08 -21.04 13.31
N TYR A 804 -18.10 -21.82 13.80
CA TYR A 804 -18.31 -23.23 14.16
C TYR A 804 -19.36 -23.42 15.27
N LYS A 805 -19.66 -22.38 16.07
CA LYS A 805 -20.69 -22.39 17.12
C LYS A 805 -22.11 -22.25 16.56
N GLU A 806 -22.26 -21.75 15.34
CA GLU A 806 -23.55 -21.33 14.79
C GLU A 806 -24.34 -22.45 14.11
N ASN A 807 -23.87 -23.70 14.07
CA ASN A 807 -24.50 -24.85 13.37
C ASN A 807 -25.07 -24.47 11.98
N ILE A 808 -24.23 -23.85 11.15
CA ILE A 808 -24.63 -23.36 9.82
C ILE A 808 -24.69 -24.49 8.79
N ARG A 809 -25.55 -24.34 7.77
CA ARG A 809 -25.52 -25.21 6.59
C ARG A 809 -24.82 -24.57 5.40
N ILE A 810 -25.10 -23.28 5.16
CA ILE A 810 -24.55 -22.55 4.01
C ILE A 810 -24.01 -21.20 4.47
N LEU A 811 -22.76 -20.90 4.10
CA LEU A 811 -22.22 -19.54 4.15
C LEU A 811 -22.08 -18.98 2.73
N ILE A 812 -22.59 -17.78 2.50
CA ILE A 812 -22.43 -17.04 1.25
C ILE A 812 -21.45 -15.90 1.46
N ALA A 813 -20.35 -15.88 0.72
CA ALA A 813 -19.29 -14.90 0.92
C ALA A 813 -18.72 -14.37 -0.41
N PRO A 814 -18.31 -13.09 -0.47
CA PRO A 814 -17.49 -12.59 -1.56
C PRO A 814 -16.12 -13.26 -1.57
N ALA A 815 -15.61 -13.63 -2.76
CA ALA A 815 -14.31 -14.25 -2.95
C ALA A 815 -13.18 -13.50 -2.22
N MET A 816 -13.12 -12.17 -2.40
CA MET A 816 -12.11 -11.32 -1.79
C MET A 816 -12.22 -11.19 -0.26
N ALA A 817 -13.38 -11.49 0.32
CA ALA A 817 -13.58 -11.41 1.77
C ALA A 817 -13.17 -12.71 2.48
N ILE A 818 -13.29 -13.86 1.80
CA ILE A 818 -13.07 -15.19 2.36
C ILE A 818 -11.70 -15.81 2.01
N GLU A 819 -10.99 -15.24 1.01
CA GLU A 819 -9.72 -15.77 0.50
C GLU A 819 -8.66 -16.03 1.60
N ARG A 820 -8.45 -15.13 2.58
CA ARG A 820 -7.56 -15.33 3.77
C ARG A 820 -7.95 -14.45 4.98
N GLY A 821 -7.22 -14.59 6.10
CA GLY A 821 -7.39 -13.80 7.34
C GLY A 821 -8.25 -14.45 8.44
N HIS A 822 -8.91 -15.57 8.15
CA HIS A 822 -9.79 -16.25 9.12
C HIS A 822 -9.50 -17.75 9.21
N ASN A 823 -9.25 -18.21 10.43
CA ASN A 823 -9.19 -19.63 10.74
C ASN A 823 -10.63 -20.14 10.90
N ILE A 824 -11.23 -20.59 9.79
CA ILE A 824 -12.60 -21.13 9.79
C ILE A 824 -12.52 -22.64 9.97
N VAL A 825 -12.34 -23.05 11.22
CA VAL A 825 -12.12 -24.44 11.63
C VAL A 825 -12.96 -24.75 12.86
N ASP A 826 -13.24 -26.03 13.07
CA ASP A 826 -13.86 -26.54 14.29
C ASP A 826 -12.90 -26.46 15.50
N GLU A 827 -13.38 -26.89 16.67
CA GLU A 827 -12.61 -26.88 17.92
C GLU A 827 -11.30 -27.67 17.81
N LYS A 828 -11.26 -28.73 16.99
CA LYS A 828 -10.08 -29.56 16.76
C LYS A 828 -9.14 -28.99 15.69
N GLY A 829 -9.55 -27.95 14.98
CA GLY A 829 -8.78 -27.30 13.93
C GLY A 829 -9.02 -27.87 12.53
N HIS A 830 -10.02 -28.74 12.34
CA HIS A 830 -10.43 -29.21 11.01
C HIS A 830 -11.34 -28.17 10.34
N SER A 831 -11.29 -28.02 9.00
CA SER A 831 -12.23 -27.17 8.23
C SER A 831 -13.69 -27.36 8.67
N ILE A 832 -14.47 -26.27 8.73
CA ILE A 832 -15.92 -26.40 8.95
C ILE A 832 -16.68 -26.74 7.67
N PHE A 833 -16.11 -26.42 6.51
CA PHE A 833 -16.76 -26.63 5.21
C PHE A 833 -16.33 -27.95 4.61
N ASP A 834 -17.27 -28.60 3.94
CA ASP A 834 -17.06 -29.84 3.19
C ASP A 834 -17.02 -29.57 1.68
N SER A 835 -17.82 -28.60 1.22
CA SER A 835 -17.98 -28.31 -0.21
C SER A 835 -17.95 -26.82 -0.52
N ILE A 836 -17.32 -26.45 -1.64
CA ILE A 836 -17.30 -25.08 -2.17
C ILE A 836 -18.06 -25.02 -3.49
N PHE A 837 -18.92 -24.01 -3.64
CA PHE A 837 -19.60 -23.67 -4.89
C PHE A 837 -19.15 -22.30 -5.38
N PHE A 838 -18.44 -22.25 -6.51
CA PHE A 838 -18.14 -21.02 -7.23
C PHE A 838 -19.35 -20.61 -8.09
N LEU A 839 -20.31 -19.93 -7.46
CA LEU A 839 -21.49 -19.38 -8.14
C LEU A 839 -21.12 -18.27 -9.13
N VAL A 840 -20.07 -17.51 -8.84
CA VAL A 840 -19.55 -16.51 -9.79
C VAL A 840 -18.05 -16.70 -9.89
N ARG A 841 -17.52 -16.70 -11.13
CA ARG A 841 -16.07 -16.72 -11.34
C ARG A 841 -15.43 -15.56 -10.56
N PRO A 842 -14.47 -15.82 -9.64
CA PRO A 842 -13.84 -14.76 -8.87
C PRO A 842 -13.22 -13.73 -9.81
N MET A 843 -13.66 -12.48 -9.79
CA MET A 843 -13.17 -11.44 -10.71
C MET A 843 -13.01 -10.13 -9.94
N ASP A 844 -11.88 -9.45 -10.15
CA ASP A 844 -11.72 -8.10 -9.63
C ASP A 844 -12.58 -7.11 -10.42
N ALA A 845 -12.80 -5.93 -9.86
CA ALA A 845 -13.43 -4.84 -10.59
C ALA A 845 -12.63 -4.55 -11.88
N PRO A 846 -13.25 -4.63 -13.07
CA PRO A 846 -12.53 -4.43 -14.31
C PRO A 846 -11.99 -3.00 -14.38
N ARG A 847 -10.71 -2.87 -14.77
CA ARG A 847 -9.96 -1.60 -14.88
C ARG A 847 -9.81 -0.82 -13.57
N ASP A 848 -9.80 -1.53 -12.45
CA ASP A 848 -9.40 -0.92 -11.19
C ASP A 848 -7.93 -0.45 -11.27
N ILE A 849 -7.72 0.85 -11.08
CA ILE A 849 -6.41 1.51 -11.22
C ILE A 849 -5.35 0.92 -10.30
N GLU A 850 -5.76 0.56 -9.08
CA GLU A 850 -4.90 -0.09 -8.09
C GLU A 850 -4.34 -1.42 -8.60
N ASN A 851 -5.20 -2.23 -9.23
CA ASN A 851 -4.80 -3.52 -9.80
C ASN A 851 -3.91 -3.33 -11.03
N ILE A 852 -4.21 -2.35 -11.89
CA ILE A 852 -3.38 -2.02 -13.06
C ILE A 852 -1.98 -1.60 -12.62
N ILE A 853 -1.86 -0.73 -11.62
CA ILE A 853 -0.56 -0.32 -11.09
C ILE A 853 0.20 -1.51 -10.49
N SER A 854 -0.49 -2.37 -9.74
CA SER A 854 0.15 -3.56 -9.18
C SER A 854 0.68 -4.49 -10.29
N ILE A 855 -0.05 -4.66 -11.39
CA ILE A 855 0.42 -5.42 -12.56
C ILE A 855 1.68 -4.78 -13.17
N ILE A 856 1.67 -3.46 -13.38
CA ILE A 856 2.81 -2.75 -13.97
C ILE A 856 4.04 -2.83 -13.06
N ASN A 857 3.87 -2.62 -11.75
CA ASN A 857 4.95 -2.71 -10.78
C ASN A 857 5.57 -4.11 -10.79
N GLY A 858 4.77 -5.18 -10.83
CA GLY A 858 5.29 -6.54 -10.91
C GLY A 858 6.07 -6.83 -12.18
N ALA A 859 5.54 -6.42 -13.34
CA ALA A 859 6.21 -6.60 -14.62
C ALA A 859 7.58 -5.87 -14.67
N ILE A 860 7.66 -4.72 -14.00
CA ILE A 860 8.89 -3.91 -13.93
C ILE A 860 9.91 -4.48 -12.97
N VAL A 861 9.48 -5.02 -11.83
CA VAL A 861 10.37 -5.76 -10.93
C VAL A 861 10.99 -6.94 -11.68
N GLU A 862 10.17 -7.74 -12.36
CA GLU A 862 10.65 -8.89 -13.11
C GLU A 862 11.65 -8.48 -14.21
N LYS A 863 11.34 -7.41 -14.95
CA LYS A 863 12.23 -6.84 -15.95
C LYS A 863 13.56 -6.35 -15.36
N SER A 864 13.51 -5.61 -14.24
CA SER A 864 14.70 -5.08 -13.58
C SER A 864 15.67 -6.19 -13.14
N ILE A 865 15.12 -7.28 -12.62
CA ILE A 865 15.90 -8.45 -12.18
C ILE A 865 16.57 -9.15 -13.37
N LYS A 866 15.88 -9.25 -14.51
CA LYS A 866 16.46 -9.82 -15.75
C LYS A 866 17.55 -8.93 -16.35
N GLU A 867 17.52 -7.61 -16.10
CA GLU A 867 18.43 -6.63 -16.74
C GLU A 867 19.59 -6.13 -15.85
N GLN A 868 19.97 -6.90 -14.83
CA GLN A 868 21.00 -6.50 -13.86
C GLN A 868 22.34 -6.01 -14.45
N ARG A 869 22.71 -6.45 -15.66
CA ARG A 869 24.00 -6.14 -16.32
C ARG A 869 24.01 -4.88 -17.20
N LYS A 870 22.86 -4.23 -17.43
CA LYS A 870 22.79 -3.02 -18.27
C LYS A 870 23.32 -1.78 -17.53
N LYS A 871 23.85 -0.81 -18.28
CA LYS A 871 24.15 0.54 -17.74
C LYS A 871 22.87 1.16 -17.15
N ILE A 872 23.01 1.88 -16.03
CA ILE A 872 21.90 2.46 -15.25
C ILE A 872 20.91 3.24 -16.12
N TYR A 873 21.40 4.19 -16.93
CA TYR A 873 20.57 5.00 -17.82
C TYR A 873 19.70 4.16 -18.76
N ASN A 874 20.32 3.20 -19.46
CA ASN A 874 19.63 2.34 -20.43
C ASN A 874 18.61 1.43 -19.74
N SER A 875 18.96 0.88 -18.56
CA SER A 875 18.04 0.07 -17.76
C SER A 875 16.81 0.88 -17.33
N ASN A 876 16.98 2.11 -16.84
CA ASN A 876 15.85 2.96 -16.49
C ASN A 876 14.99 3.30 -17.71
N LYS A 877 15.62 3.63 -18.84
CA LYS A 877 14.91 3.93 -20.10
C LYS A 877 14.06 2.76 -20.58
N ASP A 878 14.60 1.54 -20.56
CA ASP A 878 13.88 0.33 -20.98
C ASP A 878 12.72 0.00 -20.04
N ILE A 879 12.92 0.13 -18.73
CA ILE A 879 11.87 -0.03 -17.71
C ILE A 879 10.73 0.97 -17.94
N ILE A 880 11.07 2.25 -18.14
CA ILE A 880 10.09 3.31 -18.38
C ILE A 880 9.27 3.02 -19.64
N ASN A 881 9.94 2.71 -20.76
CA ASN A 881 9.27 2.40 -22.02
C ASN A 881 8.31 1.20 -21.88
N MET A 882 8.75 0.13 -21.21
CA MET A 882 7.92 -1.03 -20.91
C MET A 882 6.70 -0.66 -20.04
N ALA A 883 6.90 0.17 -19.02
CA ALA A 883 5.84 0.63 -18.13
C ALA A 883 4.75 1.40 -18.89
N TYR A 884 5.15 2.36 -19.74
CA TYR A 884 4.23 3.12 -20.58
C TYR A 884 3.48 2.20 -21.57
N GLY A 885 4.19 1.25 -22.20
CA GLY A 885 3.55 0.29 -23.11
C GLY A 885 2.51 -0.59 -22.43
N LEU A 886 2.80 -1.10 -21.23
CA LEU A 886 1.86 -1.88 -20.42
C LEU A 886 0.69 -1.04 -19.93
N TRP A 887 0.95 0.18 -19.45
CA TRP A 887 -0.09 1.12 -19.05
C TRP A 887 -1.15 1.33 -20.14
N GLU A 888 -0.72 1.62 -21.36
CA GLU A 888 -1.63 1.79 -22.49
C GLU A 888 -2.40 0.50 -22.82
N ARG A 889 -1.75 -0.67 -22.73
CA ARG A 889 -2.41 -1.98 -22.95
C ARG A 889 -3.49 -2.28 -21.93
N MET A 890 -3.23 -2.02 -20.65
CA MET A 890 -4.18 -2.32 -19.55
C MET A 890 -5.49 -1.53 -19.65
N PHE A 891 -5.47 -0.36 -20.29
CA PHE A 891 -6.66 0.43 -20.54
C PHE A 891 -7.36 0.13 -21.89
N ARG A 892 -6.84 -0.79 -22.72
CA ARG A 892 -7.49 -1.18 -23.99
C ARG A 892 -8.85 -1.86 -23.75
N SER A 893 -9.71 -1.77 -24.76
CA SER A 893 -11.02 -2.44 -24.75
C SER A 893 -10.92 -3.76 -25.50
N TYR A 894 -11.30 -4.83 -24.82
CA TYR A 894 -11.38 -6.17 -25.38
C TYR A 894 -12.84 -6.65 -25.27
N TYR A 895 -13.36 -7.26 -26.33
CA TYR A 895 -14.73 -7.80 -26.37
C TYR A 895 -14.87 -9.07 -25.51
N SER A 896 -13.81 -9.88 -25.41
CA SER A 896 -13.74 -11.10 -24.61
C SER A 896 -12.32 -11.34 -24.12
N VAL A 897 -12.13 -12.20 -23.11
CA VAL A 897 -10.81 -12.60 -22.61
C VAL A 897 -9.99 -13.32 -23.69
N ALA A 898 -10.65 -14.02 -24.62
CA ALA A 898 -9.98 -14.71 -25.73
C ALA A 898 -9.21 -13.76 -26.65
N ASN A 899 -9.65 -12.50 -26.77
CA ASN A 899 -9.06 -11.49 -27.64
C ASN A 899 -8.00 -10.62 -26.94
N VAL A 900 -7.71 -10.92 -25.68
CA VAL A 900 -6.70 -10.20 -24.89
C VAL A 900 -5.31 -10.65 -25.32
N ASP A 901 -4.32 -9.75 -25.20
CA ASP A 901 -2.93 -10.15 -25.49
C ASP A 901 -2.46 -11.27 -24.54
N GLU A 902 -1.56 -12.13 -25.02
CA GLU A 902 -1.10 -13.32 -24.28
C GLU A 902 -0.56 -13.02 -22.87
N LEU A 903 0.12 -11.88 -22.69
CA LEU A 903 0.66 -11.50 -21.39
C LEU A 903 -0.46 -11.18 -20.40
N VAL A 904 -1.47 -10.42 -20.82
CA VAL A 904 -2.63 -10.07 -19.97
C VAL A 904 -3.57 -11.28 -19.81
N LYS A 905 -3.69 -12.15 -20.82
CA LYS A 905 -4.41 -13.43 -20.72
C LYS A 905 -3.78 -14.31 -19.64
N LYS A 906 -2.45 -14.48 -19.68
CA LYS A 906 -1.69 -15.22 -18.64
C LYS A 906 -1.85 -14.59 -17.25
N GLU A 907 -1.78 -13.27 -17.14
CA GLU A 907 -2.05 -12.55 -15.88
C GLU A 907 -3.42 -12.89 -15.30
N ILE A 908 -4.47 -12.91 -16.15
CA ILE A 908 -5.83 -13.27 -15.74
C ILE A 908 -5.87 -14.72 -15.26
N VAL A 909 -5.39 -15.67 -16.08
CA VAL A 909 -5.41 -17.11 -15.75
C VAL A 909 -4.72 -17.39 -14.43
N VAL A 910 -3.48 -16.93 -14.27
CA VAL A 910 -2.65 -17.23 -13.10
C VAL A 910 -3.16 -16.50 -11.86
N SER A 911 -3.63 -15.24 -11.99
CA SER A 911 -4.24 -14.54 -10.86
C SER A 911 -5.52 -15.22 -10.36
N ARG A 912 -6.31 -15.83 -11.26
CA ARG A 912 -7.51 -16.58 -10.87
C ARG A 912 -7.17 -17.91 -10.22
N LEU A 913 -6.15 -18.61 -10.73
CA LEU A 913 -5.60 -19.81 -10.09
C LEU A 913 -5.22 -19.53 -8.63
N VAL A 914 -4.48 -18.44 -8.38
CA VAL A 914 -4.07 -18.06 -7.02
C VAL A 914 -5.29 -17.89 -6.11
N LEU A 915 -6.32 -17.16 -6.54
CA LEU A 915 -7.54 -16.96 -5.74
C LEU A 915 -8.30 -18.27 -5.49
N ILE A 916 -8.47 -19.11 -6.52
CA ILE A 916 -9.13 -20.41 -6.38
C ILE A 916 -8.40 -21.27 -5.35
N ILE A 917 -7.06 -21.33 -5.41
CA ILE A 917 -6.24 -22.08 -4.43
C ILE A 917 -6.36 -21.50 -3.02
N GLN A 918 -6.40 -20.18 -2.88
CA GLN A 918 -6.53 -19.54 -1.56
C GLN A 918 -7.87 -19.84 -0.89
N ILE A 919 -8.96 -19.80 -1.67
CA ILE A 919 -10.30 -20.14 -1.20
C ILE A 919 -10.40 -21.65 -0.96
N PHE A 920 -9.84 -22.46 -1.86
CA PHE A 920 -9.75 -23.92 -1.68
C PHE A 920 -9.02 -24.29 -0.39
N GLY A 921 -7.96 -23.54 -0.04
CA GLY A 921 -7.24 -23.68 1.22
C GLY A 921 -8.11 -23.53 2.49
N ARG A 922 -9.35 -23.01 2.40
CA ARG A 922 -10.32 -23.04 3.50
C ARG A 922 -10.81 -24.45 3.82
N LEU A 923 -10.89 -25.33 2.81
CA LEU A 923 -11.21 -26.76 2.96
C LEU A 923 -10.00 -27.59 3.42
N LEU A 924 -8.77 -27.15 3.13
CA LEU A 924 -7.55 -27.97 3.27
C LEU A 924 -6.92 -28.00 4.66
N ARG A 925 -7.68 -27.62 5.69
CA ARG A 925 -7.23 -27.76 7.08
C ARG A 925 -7.68 -29.08 7.63
N ILE A 926 -6.82 -30.08 7.47
CA ILE A 926 -7.14 -31.47 7.74
C ILE A 926 -6.40 -31.92 9.00
N VAL A 927 -7.16 -32.14 10.06
CA VAL A 927 -6.70 -32.76 11.31
C VAL A 927 -7.25 -34.18 11.46
N ASP A 928 -8.37 -34.46 10.79
CA ASP A 928 -9.11 -35.72 10.85
C ASP A 928 -9.28 -36.27 9.43
N TYR A 929 -8.62 -37.39 9.14
CA TYR A 929 -8.63 -38.01 7.81
C TYR A 929 -9.88 -38.86 7.56
N ASN A 930 -10.75 -39.04 8.56
CA ASN A 930 -12.00 -39.79 8.43
C ASN A 930 -13.17 -38.92 7.95
N LYS A 931 -13.00 -37.58 7.93
CA LYS A 931 -14.02 -36.70 7.36
C LYS A 931 -14.12 -36.88 5.84
N PRO A 932 -15.29 -36.59 5.24
CA PRO A 932 -15.49 -36.68 3.80
C PRO A 932 -14.43 -35.90 3.02
N ILE A 933 -14.07 -36.44 1.86
CA ILE A 933 -13.16 -35.75 0.95
C ILE A 933 -13.87 -34.49 0.41
N PRO A 934 -13.21 -33.32 0.41
CA PRO A 934 -13.84 -32.09 -0.03
C PRO A 934 -14.25 -32.10 -1.50
N LYS A 935 -15.28 -31.34 -1.84
CA LYS A 935 -15.73 -31.17 -3.23
C LYS A 935 -15.73 -29.70 -3.66
N ILE A 936 -15.42 -29.46 -4.92
CA ILE A 936 -15.43 -28.13 -5.53
C ILE A 936 -16.36 -28.13 -6.73
N TYR A 937 -17.34 -27.25 -6.72
CA TYR A 937 -18.30 -27.06 -7.80
C TYR A 937 -18.05 -25.74 -8.52
N PHE A 938 -17.78 -25.80 -9.82
CA PHE A 938 -17.70 -24.65 -10.71
C PHE A 938 -19.05 -24.46 -11.39
N ALA A 939 -19.89 -23.58 -10.84
CA ALA A 939 -21.26 -23.39 -11.30
C ALA A 939 -21.32 -22.42 -12.49
N ASP A 940 -20.66 -21.27 -12.40
CA ASP A 940 -20.71 -20.23 -13.45
C ASP A 940 -20.25 -20.78 -14.80
N GLY A 941 -21.12 -20.75 -15.82
CA GLY A 941 -20.79 -21.23 -17.16
C GLY A 941 -19.55 -20.55 -17.76
N ALA A 942 -19.16 -19.36 -17.26
CA ALA A 942 -17.96 -18.65 -17.66
C ALA A 942 -16.62 -19.31 -17.24
N PHE A 943 -16.65 -20.39 -16.46
CA PHE A 943 -15.46 -21.21 -16.19
C PHE A 943 -15.04 -22.07 -17.39
N GLY A 944 -15.99 -22.46 -18.26
CA GLY A 944 -15.72 -23.25 -19.45
C GLY A 944 -16.11 -22.52 -20.75
N GLY A 945 -15.38 -22.80 -21.84
CA GLY A 945 -15.80 -22.43 -23.18
C GLY A 945 -16.90 -23.38 -23.68
N GLU A 946 -17.91 -22.84 -24.37
CA GLU A 946 -18.96 -23.65 -25.05
C GLU A 946 -18.73 -23.75 -26.57
N GLU A 947 -17.74 -23.02 -27.11
CA GLU A 947 -17.38 -22.99 -28.53
C GLU A 947 -15.94 -23.48 -28.71
N LEU A 948 -15.62 -24.06 -29.87
CA LEU A 948 -14.26 -24.52 -30.24
C LEU A 948 -13.18 -23.41 -30.11
N ASP A 949 -13.58 -22.12 -30.14
CA ASP A 949 -12.72 -20.94 -29.98
C ASP A 949 -12.96 -20.14 -28.66
N GLY A 950 -13.71 -20.70 -27.70
CA GLY A 950 -14.06 -20.02 -26.45
C GLY A 950 -13.02 -20.13 -25.34
N PHE A 951 -12.71 -19.03 -24.63
CA PHE A 951 -11.79 -19.04 -23.48
C PHE A 951 -12.31 -19.92 -22.33
N ASN A 952 -11.61 -21.03 -22.06
CA ASN A 952 -11.88 -21.96 -20.96
C ASN A 952 -10.85 -21.77 -19.84
N LEU A 953 -11.24 -21.08 -18.76
CA LEU A 953 -10.33 -20.74 -17.67
C LEU A 953 -9.73 -22.00 -17.02
N LEU A 954 -10.54 -23.04 -16.78
CA LEU A 954 -10.07 -24.24 -16.09
C LEU A 954 -9.07 -25.03 -16.94
N ASN A 955 -9.31 -25.12 -18.25
CA ASN A 955 -8.35 -25.73 -19.18
C ASN A 955 -7.05 -24.94 -19.27
N GLU A 956 -7.12 -23.61 -19.34
CA GLU A 956 -5.95 -22.73 -19.38
C GLU A 956 -5.12 -22.83 -18.08
N ILE A 957 -5.79 -23.01 -16.94
CA ILE A 957 -5.11 -23.31 -15.66
C ILE A 957 -4.39 -24.66 -15.73
N CYS A 958 -5.03 -25.70 -16.26
CA CYS A 958 -4.41 -27.03 -16.42
C CYS A 958 -3.18 -26.97 -17.32
N ILE A 959 -3.29 -26.31 -18.48
CA ILE A 959 -2.17 -26.11 -19.41
C ILE A 959 -1.02 -25.38 -18.71
N TYR A 960 -1.32 -24.26 -18.05
CA TYR A 960 -0.31 -23.51 -17.30
C TYR A 960 0.40 -24.36 -16.25
N LEU A 961 -0.35 -25.13 -15.45
CA LEU A 961 0.24 -25.97 -14.41
C LEU A 961 1.09 -27.10 -15.01
N GLU A 962 0.60 -27.76 -16.06
CA GLU A 962 1.30 -28.85 -16.74
C GLU A 962 2.61 -28.39 -17.39
N GLU A 963 2.58 -27.27 -18.12
CA GLU A 963 3.79 -26.67 -18.69
C GLU A 963 4.82 -26.37 -17.59
N ASN A 964 4.40 -25.78 -16.48
CA ASN A 964 5.33 -25.36 -15.43
C ASN A 964 5.80 -26.49 -14.52
N ILE A 965 5.01 -27.55 -14.33
CA ILE A 965 5.43 -28.78 -13.64
C ILE A 965 6.53 -29.50 -14.45
N ASN A 966 6.46 -29.43 -15.78
CA ASN A 966 7.43 -30.08 -16.67
C ASN A 966 8.68 -29.23 -16.96
N ARG A 967 8.77 -28.01 -16.42
CA ARG A 967 9.94 -27.13 -16.60
C ARG A 967 11.16 -27.63 -15.83
N SER A 968 12.32 -27.56 -16.47
CA SER A 968 13.59 -27.99 -15.85
C SER A 968 14.12 -27.05 -14.77
N ASP A 969 13.68 -25.79 -14.73
CA ASP A 969 14.18 -24.80 -13.80
C ASP A 969 13.37 -24.65 -12.50
N VAL A 970 12.10 -25.05 -12.53
CA VAL A 970 11.13 -24.81 -11.44
C VAL A 970 10.18 -25.99 -11.23
N GLY A 971 10.14 -26.99 -12.10
CA GLY A 971 9.10 -28.04 -12.11
C GLY A 971 8.92 -28.76 -10.78
N GLU A 972 10.01 -29.11 -10.10
CA GLU A 972 9.96 -29.71 -8.75
C GLU A 972 9.27 -28.79 -7.73
N LEU A 973 9.54 -27.49 -7.79
CA LEU A 973 8.91 -26.49 -6.91
C LEU A 973 7.41 -26.36 -7.22
N VAL A 974 7.05 -26.25 -8.51
CA VAL A 974 5.65 -26.12 -8.94
C VAL A 974 4.85 -27.35 -8.52
N LYS A 975 5.41 -28.53 -8.72
CA LYS A 975 4.79 -29.80 -8.32
C LYS A 975 4.53 -29.87 -6.82
N LEU A 976 5.46 -29.39 -5.98
CA LEU A 976 5.25 -29.35 -4.53
C LEU A 976 4.16 -28.37 -4.09
N LEU A 977 3.99 -27.26 -4.81
CA LEU A 977 3.02 -26.22 -4.45
C LEU A 977 1.62 -26.50 -5.00
N TYR A 978 1.53 -26.99 -6.23
CA TYR A 978 0.28 -27.10 -6.98
C TYR A 978 -0.05 -28.51 -7.48
N GLY A 979 0.90 -29.45 -7.45
CA GLY A 979 0.69 -30.83 -7.91
C GLY A 979 -0.57 -31.48 -7.32
N PRO A 980 -0.82 -31.38 -5.99
CA PRO A 980 -2.01 -32.00 -5.40
C PRO A 980 -3.32 -31.43 -5.97
N PHE A 981 -3.38 -30.11 -6.14
CA PHE A 981 -4.54 -29.43 -6.73
C PHE A 981 -4.67 -29.71 -8.23
N TYR A 982 -3.55 -29.75 -8.97
CA TYR A 982 -3.53 -30.11 -10.39
C TYR A 982 -4.09 -31.51 -10.61
N ASN A 983 -3.69 -32.49 -9.78
CA ASN A 983 -4.17 -33.86 -9.85
C ASN A 983 -5.68 -33.95 -9.55
N ALA A 984 -6.15 -33.25 -8.51
CA ALA A 984 -7.58 -33.15 -8.19
C ALA A 984 -8.39 -32.51 -9.34
N LEU A 985 -7.85 -31.45 -9.96
CA LEU A 985 -8.47 -30.79 -11.10
C LEU A 985 -8.46 -31.69 -12.35
N LYS A 986 -7.37 -32.40 -12.63
CA LYS A 986 -7.27 -33.33 -13.77
C LYS A 986 -8.23 -34.51 -13.63
N GLY A 987 -8.27 -35.13 -12.44
CA GLY A 987 -9.13 -36.27 -12.13
C GLY A 987 -10.62 -35.94 -12.10
N GLY A 988 -11.00 -34.66 -12.01
CA GLY A 988 -12.41 -34.24 -12.11
C GLY A 988 -12.87 -33.89 -13.54
N PHE A 989 -11.95 -33.54 -14.43
CA PHE A 989 -12.25 -32.93 -15.75
C PHE A 989 -11.84 -33.78 -16.96
N LEU A 990 -10.84 -34.65 -16.83
CA LEU A 990 -10.28 -35.44 -17.95
C LEU A 990 -10.64 -36.93 -17.89
N SER A 991 -11.48 -37.33 -16.94
CA SER A 991 -12.00 -38.70 -16.78
C SER A 991 -13.51 -38.82 -17.07
N VAL A 992 -14.09 -37.83 -17.77
CA VAL A 992 -15.47 -37.86 -18.27
C VAL A 992 -15.47 -37.85 -19.78
#